data_AF-A0A4R9II69-F1
#
_entry.id   AF-A0A4R9II69-F1
#
_cell.length_a   1.000
_cell.length_b   1.000
_cell.length_c   1.000
_cell.angle_alpha   90.00
_cell.angle_beta   90.00
_cell.angle_gamma   90.00
#
_symmetry.space_group_name_H-M   'P 1'
#
loop_
_entity.id
_entity.type
_entity.pdbx_description
1 polymer ?
#
loop_
_entity_poly.entity_id
_entity_poly.type
_entity_poly.pdbx_seq_one_letter_code
_entity_poly.pdbx_strand_id
1 'polypeptide(L)'
;MSDKESKSLSILDYLSVTVAALGSLGVIISVVMTGWEYEFSFLIGGLLTLLTSSYFVYKTIEKVSKDKQKSGAIWLSYVIAIFMYTMVNTFQPLKDLEENSVSTRFQFLRGSNTKTESEGDTGRIEYIQFQPPAKARKDINIIGITTESLEKLQGTWPLPWSYYADIIETFKESNNILMFDIFFVDYKPGQTEEMAAALQKNRNVLFDYPMEVSAESKEAVLNLEKRIDILRKFQLKNVIDENDAGISWVKFPQPPIEPISELSAGLGFANVKKDESGLNRKMPLVVKVYNSGRDRETEYFPSIDLLIVCKYYGIDVQRDVEVNMGHYIKLSNIPKKIIREFNIKERKFEERDVMQVPNEKREVVIPIDWEGQMEINFVGGRYSFKQNEIFEVTNDWDAELLEANQISNKIFLVAMYYATGRGASKDSHLSPFGDMSGIEHHAHAINTILNQDFLSTIPNWGIFLIYVGLGVMIGFLQPRVKTHIGFAIMLTQLLLYVVATLYIFQTFNLITVLPSVTIEQIVVFVAIIGFRILTEEENVKYIRQTFSKFVSKDVVDELLKHPDNLALGGSKREITIFFSDVRGFTTISEQLGPEDLVKLLNEYLSAMTDIIIEYKGTIDKYMGDAIMAFWGAPVPLEDHAYYACVAALAQLDHLKILQQKWAERNVPVIDIGCGLNSGPAVVGNMGSSHRMEYTCMGDTINLGSRLEGSNKMYTTNVIISEYTYEKVKDRVVARELDLVRVKGKTQPVRIYELLGITNPEDMEKMKRPLQKAAT
;
A
#
# COMPACT_ATOMS: atom_id res chain seq x y z
N MET A 1 -25.77 42.13 -13.05
CA MET A 1 -25.45 42.16 -11.60
C MET A 1 -26.50 41.31 -10.89
N SER A 2 -26.09 40.58 -9.83
CA SER A 2 -26.79 39.47 -9.12
C SER A 2 -26.83 38.16 -9.92
N ASP A 3 -26.27 37.01 -9.49
CA ASP A 3 -25.55 36.65 -8.26
C ASP A 3 -24.40 35.67 -8.60
N LYS A 4 -23.16 36.09 -8.30
CA LYS A 4 -22.12 35.13 -7.91
C LYS A 4 -22.44 34.79 -6.46
N GLU A 5 -23.24 33.76 -6.21
CA GLU A 5 -23.25 33.15 -4.88
C GLU A 5 -21.80 32.82 -4.53
N SER A 6 -21.23 33.57 -3.58
CA SER A 6 -20.03 33.12 -2.92
C SER A 6 -20.40 31.76 -2.32
N LYS A 7 -19.69 30.70 -2.71
CA LYS A 7 -19.81 29.39 -2.05
C LYS A 7 -19.29 29.54 -0.63
N SER A 8 -20.07 30.17 0.25
CA SER A 8 -19.71 30.40 1.64
C SER A 8 -19.71 29.06 2.33
N LEU A 9 -18.55 28.67 2.85
CA LEU A 9 -18.41 27.49 3.69
C LEU A 9 -19.30 27.65 4.93
N SER A 10 -20.06 26.61 5.25
CA SER A 10 -20.86 26.56 6.47
C SER A 10 -19.95 26.40 7.70
N ILE A 11 -20.47 26.72 8.88
CA ILE A 11 -19.78 26.46 10.15
C ILE A 11 -19.39 24.98 10.27
N LEU A 12 -20.25 24.07 9.79
CA LEU A 12 -19.99 22.63 9.77
C LEU A 12 -18.81 22.26 8.84
N ASP A 13 -18.65 22.94 7.71
CA ASP A 13 -17.51 22.72 6.81
C ASP A 13 -16.20 23.10 7.53
N TYR A 14 -16.13 24.29 8.14
CA TYR A 14 -14.95 24.72 8.91
C TYR A 14 -14.66 23.79 10.10
N LEU A 15 -15.70 23.37 10.83
CA LEU A 15 -15.56 22.44 11.94
C LEU A 15 -14.97 21.11 11.46
N SER A 16 -15.47 20.56 10.34
CA SER A 16 -15.00 19.28 9.83
C SER A 16 -13.52 19.30 9.39
N VAL A 17 -13.09 20.36 8.71
CA VAL A 17 -11.69 20.57 8.32
C VAL A 17 -10.80 20.71 9.56
N THR A 18 -11.29 21.42 10.58
CA THR A 18 -10.57 21.59 11.85
C THR A 18 -10.41 20.25 12.58
N VAL A 19 -11.48 19.45 12.65
CA VAL A 19 -11.45 18.11 13.27
C VAL A 19 -10.49 17.18 12.53
N ALA A 20 -10.48 17.18 11.20
CA ALA A 20 -9.54 16.39 10.41
C ALA A 20 -8.07 16.83 10.61
N ALA A 21 -7.85 18.14 10.74
CA ALA A 21 -6.52 18.69 11.06
C ALA A 21 -6.06 18.26 12.46
N LEU A 22 -6.95 18.27 13.46
CA LEU A 22 -6.66 17.78 14.80
C LEU A 22 -6.36 16.28 14.81
N GLY A 23 -7.11 15.47 14.05
CA GLY A 23 -6.84 14.04 13.89
C GLY A 23 -5.47 13.79 13.27
N SER A 24 -5.13 14.52 12.20
CA SER A 24 -3.79 14.48 11.58
C SER A 24 -2.69 14.89 12.56
N LEU A 25 -2.91 15.96 13.33
CA LEU A 25 -1.96 16.44 14.32
C LEU A 25 -1.73 15.41 15.43
N GLY A 26 -2.78 14.70 15.88
CA GLY A 26 -2.66 13.61 16.85
C GLY A 26 -1.73 12.49 16.36
N VAL A 27 -1.87 12.09 15.09
CA VAL A 27 -0.96 11.12 14.46
C VAL A 27 0.46 11.68 14.36
N ILE A 28 0.65 12.91 13.86
CA ILE A 28 1.99 13.51 13.72
C ILE A 28 2.69 13.66 15.08
N ILE A 29 1.96 14.02 16.13
CA ILE A 29 2.49 14.10 17.48
C ILE A 29 3.01 12.72 17.93
N SER A 30 2.24 11.64 17.70
CA SER A 30 2.69 10.28 18.02
C SER A 30 3.90 9.83 17.20
N VAL A 31 4.09 10.37 15.99
CA VAL A 31 5.23 10.07 15.12
C VAL A 31 6.52 10.75 15.61
N VAL A 32 6.41 11.98 16.12
CA VAL A 32 7.57 12.82 16.49
C VAL A 32 7.97 12.67 17.96
N MET A 33 7.00 12.48 18.85
CA MET A 33 7.27 12.34 20.29
C MET A 33 7.54 10.88 20.63
N THR A 34 8.80 10.46 20.54
CA THR A 34 9.25 9.12 20.95
C THR A 34 9.37 9.04 22.48
N GLY A 35 8.54 8.23 23.14
CA GLY A 35 8.77 7.81 24.54
C GLY A 35 7.63 7.95 25.54
N TRP A 36 6.34 7.94 25.13
CA TRP A 36 5.22 8.01 26.09
C TRP A 36 4.29 6.80 25.96
N GLU A 37 3.84 6.23 27.08
CA GLU A 37 2.79 5.17 27.16
C GLU A 37 1.48 5.55 26.43
N TYR A 38 1.32 6.83 26.07
CA TYR A 38 0.17 7.37 25.33
C TYR A 38 0.32 7.29 23.80
N GLU A 39 1.47 6.89 23.23
CA GLU A 39 1.71 6.82 21.77
C GLU A 39 0.61 6.06 21.03
N PHE A 40 0.25 4.87 21.53
CA PHE A 40 -0.77 4.02 20.92
C PHE A 40 -2.16 4.66 20.93
N SER A 41 -2.54 5.30 22.06
CA SER A 41 -3.84 5.94 22.22
C SER A 41 -3.97 7.20 21.33
N PHE A 42 -2.91 8.01 21.23
CA PHE A 42 -2.88 9.18 20.36
C PHE A 42 -2.91 8.79 18.88
N LEU A 43 -2.18 7.75 18.50
CA LEU A 43 -2.12 7.26 17.12
C LEU A 43 -3.52 6.78 16.65
N ILE A 44 -4.18 5.92 17.43
CA ILE A 44 -5.51 5.40 17.09
C ILE A 44 -6.58 6.50 17.18
N GLY A 45 -6.54 7.32 18.25
CA GLY A 45 -7.47 8.43 18.43
C GLY A 45 -7.39 9.44 17.28
N GLY A 46 -6.17 9.79 16.85
CA GLY A 46 -5.91 10.64 15.70
C GLY A 46 -6.48 10.07 14.40
N LEU A 47 -6.24 8.77 14.13
CA LEU A 47 -6.76 8.08 12.96
C LEU A 47 -8.30 8.06 12.95
N LEU A 48 -8.95 7.66 14.04
CA LEU A 48 -10.42 7.61 14.12
C LEU A 48 -11.04 8.99 13.90
N THR A 49 -10.42 10.03 14.47
CA THR A 49 -10.85 11.43 14.29
C THR A 49 -10.71 11.86 12.83
N LEU A 50 -9.63 11.47 12.16
CA LEU A 50 -9.43 11.75 10.73
C LEU A 50 -10.46 11.01 9.85
N LEU A 51 -10.68 9.72 10.09
CA LEU A 51 -11.61 8.91 9.29
C LEU A 51 -13.06 9.39 9.41
N THR A 52 -13.51 9.70 10.63
CA THR A 52 -14.89 10.17 10.88
C THR A 52 -15.18 11.54 10.26
N SER A 53 -14.16 12.42 10.16
CA SER A 53 -14.28 13.74 9.54
C SER A 53 -14.04 13.72 8.02
N SER A 54 -13.39 12.68 7.48
CA SER A 54 -12.93 12.62 6.09
C SER A 54 -14.05 12.80 5.05
N TYR A 55 -15.23 12.22 5.27
CA TYR A 55 -16.38 12.39 4.37
C TYR A 55 -16.83 13.86 4.29
N PHE A 56 -16.86 14.56 5.42
CA PHE A 56 -17.24 15.97 5.48
C PHE A 56 -16.18 16.86 4.84
N VAL A 57 -14.89 16.56 5.08
CA VAL A 57 -13.79 17.24 4.38
C VAL A 57 -13.89 17.05 2.87
N TYR A 58 -14.21 15.85 2.40
CA TYR A 58 -14.47 15.61 0.99
C TYR A 58 -15.61 16.50 0.46
N LYS A 59 -16.75 16.59 1.16
CA LYS A 59 -17.86 17.49 0.81
C LYS A 59 -17.45 18.96 0.77
N THR A 60 -16.56 19.37 1.67
CA THR A 60 -15.98 20.72 1.68
C THR A 60 -15.05 20.94 0.47
N ILE A 61 -14.17 19.99 0.15
CA ILE A 61 -13.33 20.00 -1.05
C ILE A 61 -14.19 20.07 -2.32
N GLU A 62 -15.31 19.35 -2.34
CA GLU A 62 -16.28 19.33 -3.44
C GLU A 62 -16.87 20.72 -3.72
N LYS A 63 -17.11 21.51 -2.66
CA LYS A 63 -17.61 22.89 -2.77
C LYS A 63 -16.54 23.83 -3.32
N VAL A 64 -15.32 23.74 -2.82
CA VAL A 64 -14.26 24.75 -3.07
C VAL A 64 -13.38 24.43 -4.27
N SER A 65 -13.17 23.16 -4.60
CA SER A 65 -12.30 22.76 -5.69
C SER A 65 -12.95 22.92 -7.06
N LYS A 66 -12.15 23.40 -8.02
CA LYS A 66 -12.53 23.43 -9.45
C LYS A 66 -12.51 22.04 -10.08
N ASP A 67 -11.69 21.13 -9.56
CA ASP A 67 -11.50 19.78 -10.07
C ASP A 67 -11.67 18.78 -8.91
N LYS A 68 -12.93 18.36 -8.73
CA LYS A 68 -13.35 17.47 -7.64
C LYS A 68 -12.57 16.16 -7.66
N GLN A 69 -12.26 15.65 -8.85
CA GLN A 69 -11.57 14.38 -9.03
C GLN A 69 -10.11 14.48 -8.56
N LYS A 70 -9.38 15.52 -8.97
CA LYS A 70 -7.98 15.72 -8.56
C LYS A 70 -7.83 15.98 -7.07
N SER A 71 -8.65 16.86 -6.50
CA SER A 71 -8.54 17.19 -5.08
C SER A 71 -9.02 16.06 -4.18
N GLY A 72 -10.06 15.33 -4.59
CA GLY A 72 -10.54 14.14 -3.86
C GLY A 72 -9.52 13.01 -3.85
N ALA A 73 -8.83 12.75 -4.97
CA ALA A 73 -7.79 11.72 -5.04
C ALA A 73 -6.58 12.03 -4.14
N ILE A 74 -6.13 13.28 -4.09
CA ILE A 74 -5.04 13.68 -3.19
C ILE A 74 -5.45 13.47 -1.72
N TRP A 75 -6.65 13.94 -1.34
CA TRP A 75 -7.16 13.75 0.02
C TRP A 75 -7.28 12.27 0.39
N LEU A 76 -7.85 11.45 -0.51
CA LEU A 76 -7.99 10.01 -0.32
C LEU A 76 -6.63 9.33 -0.14
N SER A 77 -5.63 9.67 -0.95
CA SER A 77 -4.28 9.11 -0.83
C SER A 77 -3.62 9.47 0.51
N TYR A 78 -3.79 10.70 0.99
CA TYR A 78 -3.27 11.13 2.29
C TYR A 78 -3.90 10.36 3.45
N VAL A 79 -5.23 10.19 3.43
CA VAL A 79 -5.94 9.44 4.47
C VAL A 79 -5.52 7.96 4.48
N ILE A 80 -5.36 7.34 3.30
CA ILE A 80 -4.89 5.96 3.18
C ILE A 80 -3.44 5.82 3.68
N ALA A 81 -2.56 6.76 3.35
CA ALA A 81 -1.18 6.75 3.83
C ALA A 81 -1.10 6.77 5.37
N ILE A 82 -1.88 7.66 6.01
CA ILE A 82 -1.97 7.72 7.48
C ILE A 82 -2.55 6.42 8.04
N PHE A 83 -3.61 5.89 7.45
CA PHE A 83 -4.21 4.62 7.86
C PHE A 83 -3.20 3.48 7.78
N MET A 84 -2.47 3.35 6.67
CA MET A 84 -1.48 2.29 6.47
C MET A 84 -0.30 2.42 7.43
N TYR A 85 0.20 3.63 7.68
CA TYR A 85 1.21 3.88 8.70
C TYR A 85 0.72 3.44 10.09
N THR A 86 -0.50 3.84 10.48
CA THR A 86 -1.08 3.41 11.76
C THR A 86 -1.25 1.89 11.83
N MET A 87 -1.68 1.25 10.74
CA MET A 87 -1.84 -0.20 10.68
C MET A 87 -0.52 -0.93 10.89
N VAL A 88 0.59 -0.50 10.27
CA VAL A 88 1.89 -1.16 10.48
C VAL A 88 2.38 -1.07 11.93
N ASN A 89 2.02 -0.01 12.64
CA ASN A 89 2.44 0.21 14.04
C ASN A 89 1.47 -0.41 15.08
N THR A 90 0.29 -0.87 14.67
CA THR A 90 -0.74 -1.37 15.60
C THR A 90 -1.25 -2.78 15.28
N PHE A 91 -1.08 -3.25 14.04
CA PHE A 91 -1.58 -4.54 13.57
C PHE A 91 -0.43 -5.53 13.38
N GLN A 92 -0.30 -6.46 14.34
CA GLN A 92 0.79 -7.43 14.42
C GLN A 92 1.08 -8.18 13.10
N PRO A 93 0.09 -8.68 12.33
CA PRO A 93 0.39 -9.40 11.09
C PRO A 93 1.14 -8.57 10.04
N LEU A 94 0.95 -7.24 9.99
CA LEU A 94 1.72 -6.37 9.10
C LEU A 94 3.14 -6.14 9.62
N LYS A 95 3.32 -6.03 10.94
CA LYS A 95 4.64 -5.95 11.56
C LYS A 95 5.44 -7.24 11.32
N ASP A 96 4.83 -8.40 11.52
CA ASP A 96 5.44 -9.70 11.22
C ASP A 96 5.82 -9.81 9.73
N LEU A 97 4.98 -9.28 8.83
CA LEU A 97 5.25 -9.26 7.39
C LEU A 97 6.47 -8.37 7.06
N GLU A 98 6.57 -7.20 7.68
CA GLU A 98 7.73 -6.30 7.54
C GLU A 98 9.01 -6.97 8.04
N GLU A 99 8.94 -7.60 9.22
CA GLU A 99 10.06 -8.33 9.80
C GLU A 99 10.51 -9.49 8.91
N ASN A 100 9.58 -10.33 8.45
CA ASN A 100 9.88 -11.44 7.54
C ASN A 100 10.49 -10.94 6.21
N SER A 101 10.09 -9.75 5.75
CA SER A 101 10.68 -9.16 4.54
C SER A 101 12.17 -8.90 4.67
N VAL A 102 12.68 -8.65 5.87
CA VAL A 102 14.13 -8.47 6.12
C VAL A 102 14.87 -9.77 5.84
N SER A 103 14.34 -10.91 6.27
CA SER A 103 14.91 -12.22 5.99
C SER A 103 15.01 -12.51 4.50
N THR A 104 13.98 -12.15 3.73
CA THR A 104 13.98 -12.25 2.26
C THR A 104 15.08 -11.41 1.62
N ARG A 105 15.44 -10.24 2.19
CA ARG A 105 16.54 -9.40 1.69
C ARG A 105 17.88 -10.12 1.84
N PHE A 106 18.12 -10.76 2.98
CA PHE A 106 19.32 -11.58 3.19
C PHE A 106 19.42 -12.73 2.19
N GLN A 107 18.33 -13.49 2.02
CA GLN A 107 18.29 -14.59 1.05
C GLN A 107 18.55 -14.11 -0.38
N PHE A 108 17.91 -13.01 -0.79
CA PHE A 108 18.03 -12.51 -2.14
C PHE A 108 19.41 -11.90 -2.45
N LEU A 109 19.99 -11.16 -1.50
CA LEU A 109 21.24 -10.41 -1.72
C LEU A 109 22.50 -11.20 -1.34
N ARG A 110 22.37 -12.20 -0.46
CA ARG A 110 23.49 -12.90 0.17
C ARG A 110 23.31 -14.42 0.21
N GLY A 111 22.24 -14.95 -0.39
CA GLY A 111 22.02 -16.38 -0.55
C GLY A 111 22.92 -16.95 -1.65
N SER A 112 24.19 -17.18 -1.33
CA SER A 112 25.10 -17.97 -2.16
C SER A 112 25.34 -19.33 -1.52
N ASN A 113 25.49 -20.39 -2.34
CA ASN A 113 25.91 -21.71 -1.84
C ASN A 113 27.38 -21.65 -1.39
N THR A 114 27.59 -21.61 -0.08
CA THR A 114 28.91 -21.56 0.57
C THR A 114 29.64 -22.90 0.59
N LYS A 115 28.89 -24.00 0.47
CA LYS A 115 29.38 -25.39 0.45
C LYS A 115 28.54 -26.20 -0.53
N THR A 116 29.19 -26.95 -1.43
CA THR A 116 28.51 -27.93 -2.31
C THR A 116 28.91 -29.32 -1.82
N GLU A 117 27.92 -30.09 -1.35
CA GLU A 117 28.12 -31.49 -0.96
C GLU A 117 27.83 -32.37 -2.18
N SER A 118 28.78 -33.26 -2.53
CA SER A 118 28.57 -34.31 -3.54
C SER A 118 28.68 -35.66 -2.86
N GLU A 119 27.66 -36.49 -3.00
CA GLU A 119 27.73 -37.88 -2.53
C GLU A 119 28.59 -38.68 -3.53
N GLY A 120 29.76 -39.15 -3.09
CA GLY A 120 30.62 -40.01 -3.89
C GLY A 120 30.06 -41.42 -3.99
N ASP A 121 30.56 -42.21 -4.94
CA ASP A 121 30.09 -43.59 -5.25
C ASP A 121 30.16 -44.58 -4.07
N THR A 122 30.79 -44.20 -2.96
CA THR A 122 30.89 -45.00 -1.72
C THR A 122 29.86 -44.61 -0.65
N GLY A 123 28.96 -43.67 -0.93
CA GLY A 123 28.03 -43.07 0.06
C GLY A 123 28.73 -42.11 1.04
N ARG A 124 29.99 -41.74 0.77
CA ARG A 124 30.72 -40.70 1.50
C ARG A 124 30.46 -39.35 0.86
N ILE A 125 30.15 -38.35 1.68
CA ILE A 125 30.06 -36.96 1.24
C ILE A 125 31.48 -36.48 0.90
N GLU A 126 31.76 -36.26 -0.38
CA GLU A 126 33.00 -35.62 -0.83
C GLU A 126 32.80 -34.10 -0.85
N TYR A 127 33.63 -33.39 -0.10
CA TYR A 127 33.53 -31.94 0.06
C TYR A 127 34.12 -31.20 -1.15
N ILE A 128 33.27 -30.58 -1.96
CA ILE A 128 33.71 -29.78 -3.10
C ILE A 128 33.65 -28.30 -2.72
N GLN A 129 34.83 -27.76 -2.40
CA GLN A 129 35.20 -26.34 -2.39
C GLN A 129 34.43 -25.42 -1.42
N PHE A 130 35.07 -25.08 -0.30
CA PHE A 130 34.64 -23.99 0.60
C PHE A 130 34.82 -22.63 -0.07
N GLN A 131 33.71 -21.91 -0.28
CA GLN A 131 33.71 -20.54 -0.82
C GLN A 131 33.04 -19.60 0.18
N PRO A 132 33.79 -19.02 1.14
CA PRO A 132 33.20 -18.15 2.15
C PRO A 132 32.63 -16.87 1.51
N PRO A 133 31.54 -16.29 2.07
CA PRO A 133 31.01 -15.02 1.60
C PRO A 133 32.07 -13.92 1.71
N ALA A 134 32.04 -12.93 0.82
CA ALA A 134 33.08 -11.90 0.75
C ALA A 134 33.29 -11.11 2.07
N LYS A 135 32.23 -10.93 2.86
CA LYS A 135 32.25 -10.25 4.17
C LYS A 135 32.55 -11.18 5.36
N ALA A 136 32.70 -12.48 5.17
CA ALA A 136 33.03 -13.40 6.25
C ALA A 136 34.51 -13.30 6.64
N ARG A 137 34.77 -13.02 7.92
CA ARG A 137 36.12 -12.93 8.46
C ARG A 137 36.81 -14.29 8.50
N LYS A 138 38.04 -14.36 7.99
CA LYS A 138 38.88 -15.58 7.94
C LYS A 138 39.49 -15.94 9.30
N ASP A 139 39.51 -14.97 10.19
CA ASP A 139 39.99 -15.03 11.55
C ASP A 139 38.96 -15.67 12.50
N ILE A 140 37.71 -15.88 12.07
CA ILE A 140 36.71 -16.66 12.81
C ILE A 140 36.65 -18.08 12.24
N ASN A 141 36.91 -19.07 13.10
CA ASN A 141 36.97 -20.47 12.74
C ASN A 141 36.13 -21.30 13.71
N ILE A 142 35.49 -22.34 13.22
CA ILE A 142 34.70 -23.28 14.00
C ILE A 142 35.47 -24.60 14.10
N ILE A 143 35.61 -25.13 15.30
CA ILE A 143 36.03 -26.51 15.55
C ILE A 143 34.75 -27.28 15.87
N GLY A 144 34.23 -27.97 14.86
CA GLY A 144 32.95 -28.63 14.92
C GLY A 144 33.06 -30.03 15.52
N ILE A 145 32.17 -30.34 16.46
CA ILE A 145 31.90 -31.71 16.91
C ILE A 145 30.70 -32.21 16.08
N THR A 146 31.00 -32.84 14.94
CA THR A 146 30.01 -33.34 13.98
C THR A 146 29.68 -34.82 14.21
N THR A 147 28.76 -35.38 13.41
CA THR A 147 28.50 -36.83 13.40
C THR A 147 29.77 -37.64 13.13
N GLU A 148 30.61 -37.19 12.18
CA GLU A 148 31.87 -37.86 11.86
C GLU A 148 32.82 -37.85 13.06
N SER A 149 32.89 -36.74 13.78
CA SER A 149 33.65 -36.62 15.02
C SER A 149 33.20 -37.63 16.08
N LEU A 150 31.89 -37.77 16.32
CA LEU A 150 31.36 -38.75 17.28
C LEU A 150 31.62 -40.21 16.85
N GLU A 151 31.60 -40.48 15.56
CA GLU A 151 31.89 -41.81 15.01
C GLU A 151 33.36 -42.19 15.15
N LYS A 152 34.28 -41.31 14.71
CA LYS A 152 35.73 -41.53 14.73
C LYS A 152 36.30 -41.59 16.13
N LEU A 153 35.83 -40.74 17.04
CA LEU A 153 36.27 -40.72 18.43
C LEU A 153 35.61 -41.82 19.29
N GLN A 154 34.78 -42.67 18.69
CA GLN A 154 33.98 -43.70 19.38
C GLN A 154 33.21 -43.16 20.60
N GLY A 155 32.86 -41.88 20.58
CA GLY A 155 32.26 -41.17 21.69
C GLY A 155 30.73 -41.13 21.64
N THR A 156 30.12 -40.86 22.79
CA THR A 156 28.74 -40.38 22.92
C THR A 156 28.77 -38.94 23.41
N TRP A 157 27.83 -38.10 22.96
CA TRP A 157 27.71 -36.75 23.49
C TRP A 157 27.22 -36.78 24.95
N PRO A 158 27.75 -35.94 25.85
CA PRO A 158 28.91 -35.05 25.68
C PRO A 158 30.25 -35.81 25.68
N LEU A 159 31.22 -35.34 24.88
CA LEU A 159 32.56 -35.96 24.82
C LEU A 159 33.30 -35.88 26.17
N PRO A 160 34.19 -36.84 26.48
CA PRO A 160 35.13 -36.74 27.59
C PRO A 160 35.93 -35.44 27.56
N TRP A 161 36.16 -34.82 28.72
CA TRP A 161 36.86 -33.53 28.81
C TRP A 161 38.33 -33.60 28.41
N SER A 162 38.93 -34.79 28.35
CA SER A 162 40.28 -35.00 27.84
C SER A 162 40.45 -34.44 26.42
N TYR A 163 39.44 -34.61 25.54
CA TYR A 163 39.49 -34.05 24.19
C TYR A 163 39.54 -32.51 24.19
N TYR A 164 38.85 -31.85 25.12
CA TYR A 164 38.89 -30.39 25.25
C TYR A 164 40.22 -29.93 25.86
N ALA A 165 40.76 -30.67 26.83
CA ALA A 165 42.07 -30.43 27.41
C ALA A 165 43.20 -30.56 26.36
N ASP A 166 43.12 -31.56 25.48
CA ASP A 166 44.06 -31.75 24.37
C ASP A 166 44.07 -30.58 23.39
N ILE A 167 42.89 -30.03 23.06
CA ILE A 167 42.79 -28.81 22.25
C ILE A 167 43.45 -27.64 22.98
N ILE A 168 43.15 -27.44 24.26
CA ILE A 168 43.75 -26.36 25.05
C ILE A 168 45.27 -26.45 25.05
N GLU A 169 45.83 -27.66 25.22
CA GLU A 169 47.26 -27.94 25.18
C GLU A 169 47.86 -27.67 23.79
N THR A 170 47.15 -28.06 22.72
CA THR A 170 47.56 -27.82 21.32
C THR A 170 47.77 -26.33 21.05
N PHE A 171 46.89 -25.48 21.62
CA PHE A 171 46.93 -24.03 21.44
C PHE A 171 47.75 -23.27 22.49
N LYS A 172 48.42 -23.94 23.45
CA LYS A 172 49.04 -23.29 24.63
C LYS A 172 50.10 -22.22 24.30
N GLU A 173 50.86 -22.42 23.23
CA GLU A 173 51.91 -21.48 22.80
C GLU A 173 51.36 -20.41 21.83
N SER A 174 50.06 -20.44 21.53
CA SER A 174 49.44 -19.57 20.54
C SER A 174 48.74 -18.35 21.17
N ASN A 175 48.67 -17.26 20.41
CA ASN A 175 47.86 -16.09 20.75
C ASN A 175 46.42 -16.19 20.23
N ASN A 176 45.95 -17.40 19.94
CA ASN A 176 44.58 -17.63 19.49
C ASN A 176 43.61 -17.59 20.67
N ILE A 177 42.38 -17.18 20.39
CA ILE A 177 41.28 -17.20 21.34
C ILE A 177 40.52 -18.50 21.13
N LEU A 178 40.36 -19.26 22.21
CA LEU A 178 39.59 -20.49 22.20
C LEU A 178 38.34 -20.28 23.04
N MET A 179 37.16 -20.41 22.44
CA MET A 179 35.89 -20.39 23.15
C MET A 179 35.22 -21.74 23.03
N PHE A 180 34.75 -22.27 24.15
CA PHE A 180 33.92 -23.48 24.19
C PHE A 180 32.46 -23.10 24.44
N ASP A 181 31.60 -23.53 23.51
CA ASP A 181 30.13 -23.51 23.60
C ASP A 181 29.66 -24.84 24.21
N ILE A 182 30.12 -25.09 25.44
CA ILE A 182 29.97 -26.37 26.13
C ILE A 182 29.95 -26.08 27.63
N PHE A 183 28.90 -26.55 28.30
CA PHE A 183 28.73 -26.27 29.73
C PHE A 183 29.55 -27.19 30.62
N PHE A 184 30.48 -26.60 31.38
CA PHE A 184 31.31 -27.26 32.40
C PHE A 184 30.74 -27.04 33.82
N VAL A 185 29.45 -27.34 34.02
CA VAL A 185 28.70 -27.02 35.25
C VAL A 185 28.77 -28.10 36.34
N ASP A 186 29.15 -29.32 35.98
CA ASP A 186 29.25 -30.49 36.87
C ASP A 186 30.69 -30.90 37.12
N TYR A 187 31.00 -31.29 38.36
CA TYR A 187 32.32 -31.82 38.71
C TYR A 187 32.48 -33.27 38.22
N LYS A 188 33.54 -33.53 37.45
CA LYS A 188 33.89 -34.86 36.95
C LYS A 188 35.26 -35.28 37.49
N PRO A 189 35.36 -36.27 38.40
CA PRO A 189 36.64 -36.71 38.95
C PRO A 189 37.64 -37.12 37.87
N GLY A 190 38.89 -36.66 37.98
CA GLY A 190 39.98 -36.91 37.02
C GLY A 190 39.95 -35.96 35.82
N GLN A 191 38.78 -35.83 35.20
CA GLN A 191 38.56 -34.93 34.05
C GLN A 191 38.66 -33.45 34.42
N THR A 192 38.19 -33.09 35.62
CA THR A 192 38.25 -31.70 36.11
C THR A 192 39.70 -31.27 36.35
N GLU A 193 40.49 -32.13 36.97
CA GLU A 193 41.91 -31.88 37.26
C GLU A 193 42.73 -31.77 35.97
N GLU A 194 42.46 -32.63 34.99
CA GLU A 194 43.09 -32.61 33.66
C GLU A 194 42.79 -31.31 32.91
N MET A 195 41.51 -30.91 32.84
CA MET A 195 41.09 -29.67 32.22
C MET A 195 41.69 -28.43 32.92
N ALA A 196 41.71 -28.43 34.26
CA ALA A 196 42.34 -27.35 35.04
C ALA A 196 43.85 -27.27 34.78
N ALA A 197 44.55 -28.40 34.65
CA ALA A 197 45.98 -28.43 34.33
C ALA A 197 46.28 -27.86 32.93
N ALA A 198 45.43 -28.15 31.94
CA ALA A 198 45.53 -27.57 30.61
C ALA A 198 45.29 -26.05 30.63
N LEU A 199 44.26 -25.59 31.34
CA LEU A 199 43.93 -24.16 31.47
C LEU A 199 45.04 -23.34 32.15
N GLN A 200 45.77 -23.91 33.12
CA GLN A 200 46.91 -23.21 33.73
C GLN A 200 48.00 -22.84 32.72
N LYS A 201 48.14 -23.61 31.64
CA LYS A 201 49.14 -23.38 30.58
C LYS A 201 48.64 -22.42 29.50
N ASN A 202 47.32 -22.29 29.30
CA ASN A 202 46.73 -21.48 28.23
C ASN A 202 45.83 -20.36 28.77
N ARG A 203 46.25 -19.11 28.58
CA ARG A 203 45.58 -17.92 29.14
C ARG A 203 44.54 -17.27 28.22
N ASN A 204 44.14 -17.93 27.14
CA ASN A 204 43.25 -17.38 26.12
C ASN A 204 41.99 -18.25 25.90
N VAL A 205 41.59 -19.00 26.92
CA VAL A 205 40.41 -19.87 26.87
C VAL A 205 39.21 -19.21 27.56
N LEU A 206 38.10 -19.09 26.85
CA LEU A 206 36.83 -18.57 27.35
C LEU A 206 35.78 -19.69 27.38
N PHE A 207 34.86 -19.58 28.31
CA PHE A 207 33.73 -20.49 28.43
C PHE A 207 32.43 -19.71 28.43
N ASP A 208 31.43 -20.29 27.81
CA ASP A 208 30.07 -19.82 27.97
C ASP A 208 29.42 -20.42 29.23
N TYR A 209 28.24 -19.88 29.57
CA TYR A 209 27.37 -20.44 30.58
C TYR A 209 25.91 -20.10 30.31
N PRO A 210 24.97 -20.94 30.77
CA PRO A 210 23.56 -20.64 30.64
C PRO A 210 23.10 -19.70 31.76
N MET A 211 22.15 -18.84 31.43
CA MET A 211 21.31 -18.08 32.34
C MET A 211 19.96 -18.78 32.45
N GLU A 212 19.48 -18.95 33.67
CA GLU A 212 18.15 -19.48 33.94
C GLU A 212 17.08 -18.46 33.58
N VAL A 213 16.03 -18.94 32.90
CA VAL A 213 14.88 -18.12 32.48
C VAL A 213 13.63 -18.45 33.29
N SER A 214 13.57 -19.63 33.91
CA SER A 214 12.50 -20.08 34.80
C SER A 214 12.87 -19.91 36.28
N ALA A 215 11.87 -19.94 37.17
CA ALA A 215 12.06 -19.80 38.61
C ALA A 215 12.35 -21.15 39.30
N GLU A 216 13.21 -21.99 38.71
CA GLU A 216 13.68 -23.23 39.33
C GLU A 216 14.60 -22.95 40.52
N SER A 217 14.78 -23.96 41.38
CA SER A 217 15.47 -23.80 42.66
C SER A 217 16.97 -23.61 42.45
N LYS A 218 17.46 -22.38 42.74
CA LYS A 218 18.88 -22.02 42.85
C LYS A 218 19.68 -22.97 43.76
N GLU A 219 19.02 -23.60 44.73
CA GLU A 219 19.64 -24.47 45.74
C GLU A 219 20.18 -25.78 45.17
N ALA A 220 19.76 -26.16 43.96
CA ALA A 220 20.28 -27.34 43.26
C ALA A 220 21.69 -27.13 42.69
N VAL A 221 22.14 -25.88 42.50
CA VAL A 221 23.45 -25.58 41.91
C VAL A 221 24.53 -25.50 42.99
N LEU A 222 25.47 -26.45 42.94
CA LEU A 222 26.56 -26.55 43.89
C LEU A 222 27.41 -25.26 43.90
N ASN A 223 27.63 -24.68 45.09
CA ASN A 223 28.49 -23.52 45.31
C ASN A 223 28.18 -22.30 44.43
N LEU A 224 26.91 -22.09 44.04
CA LEU A 224 26.49 -21.05 43.12
C LEU A 224 27.00 -19.64 43.50
N GLU A 225 26.89 -19.24 44.77
CA GLU A 225 27.35 -17.91 45.23
C GLU A 225 28.84 -17.68 44.94
N LYS A 226 29.69 -18.67 45.21
CA LYS A 226 31.13 -18.58 44.93
C LYS A 226 31.40 -18.48 43.41
N ARG A 227 30.61 -19.19 42.60
CA ARG A 227 30.70 -19.12 41.13
C ARG A 227 30.27 -17.75 40.60
N ILE A 228 29.24 -17.15 41.19
CA ILE A 228 28.81 -15.77 40.87
C ILE A 228 29.90 -14.76 41.26
N ASP A 229 30.55 -14.92 42.42
CA ASP A 229 31.67 -14.07 42.82
C ASP A 229 32.83 -14.10 41.81
N ILE A 230 33.11 -15.27 41.23
CA ILE A 230 34.10 -15.40 40.15
C ILE A 230 33.61 -14.68 38.89
N LEU A 231 32.32 -14.83 38.53
CA LEU A 231 31.72 -14.19 37.36
C LEU A 231 31.80 -12.66 37.42
N ARG A 232 31.71 -12.06 38.61
CA ARG A 232 31.84 -10.60 38.83
C ARG A 232 33.17 -10.01 38.36
N LYS A 233 34.20 -10.83 38.13
CA LYS A 233 35.44 -10.40 37.45
C LYS A 233 35.20 -9.88 36.03
N PHE A 234 34.11 -10.32 35.40
CA PHE A 234 33.76 -9.99 34.02
C PHE A 234 32.49 -9.13 33.91
N GLN A 235 31.87 -8.73 35.04
CA GLN A 235 30.67 -7.90 35.02
C GLN A 235 30.92 -6.55 34.34
N LEU A 236 29.89 -6.00 33.73
CA LEU A 236 29.93 -4.64 33.18
C LEU A 236 29.73 -3.63 34.31
N LYS A 237 30.66 -2.67 34.43
CA LYS A 237 30.63 -1.66 35.51
C LYS A 237 30.15 -0.29 35.04
N ASN A 238 30.44 0.08 33.80
CA ASN A 238 30.03 1.37 33.23
C ASN A 238 28.72 1.20 32.45
N VAL A 239 27.61 1.11 33.17
CA VAL A 239 26.27 0.94 32.58
C VAL A 239 25.40 2.15 32.91
N ILE A 240 24.86 2.77 31.87
CA ILE A 240 23.86 3.83 31.90
C ILE A 240 22.52 3.17 31.61
N ASP A 241 21.67 3.11 32.63
CA ASP A 241 20.28 2.63 32.54
C ASP A 241 19.36 3.64 33.24
N GLU A 242 19.00 4.71 32.52
CA GLU A 242 18.20 5.81 33.06
C GLU A 242 16.78 5.31 33.42
N ASN A 243 16.33 5.64 34.63
CA ASN A 243 15.03 5.23 35.18
C ASN A 243 14.80 3.70 35.23
N ASP A 244 15.88 2.89 35.24
CA ASP A 244 15.79 1.43 35.25
C ASP A 244 15.04 0.84 34.03
N ALA A 245 15.07 1.56 32.90
CA ALA A 245 14.30 1.23 31.70
C ALA A 245 14.76 -0.05 30.97
N GLY A 246 16.00 -0.50 31.20
CA GLY A 246 16.52 -1.77 30.69
C GLY A 246 15.68 -2.96 31.15
N ILE A 247 15.38 -3.87 30.22
CA ILE A 247 14.48 -5.00 30.46
C ILE A 247 15.28 -6.25 30.77
N SER A 248 15.07 -6.81 31.97
CA SER A 248 15.61 -8.12 32.34
C SER A 248 14.71 -9.25 31.85
N TRP A 249 15.30 -10.22 31.15
CA TRP A 249 14.60 -11.40 30.61
C TRP A 249 15.19 -12.73 31.11
N VAL A 250 16.13 -12.67 32.05
CA VAL A 250 16.76 -13.83 32.73
C VAL A 250 16.58 -13.72 34.24
N LYS A 251 16.93 -14.77 34.99
CA LYS A 251 16.77 -14.85 36.45
C LYS A 251 18.08 -14.97 37.20
N PHE A 252 18.96 -15.89 36.83
CA PHE A 252 20.28 -16.02 37.45
C PHE A 252 21.27 -16.80 36.55
N PRO A 253 22.58 -16.56 36.67
CA PRO A 253 23.61 -17.29 35.94
C PRO A 253 23.88 -18.68 36.53
N GLN A 254 24.29 -19.64 35.71
CA GLN A 254 24.85 -20.92 36.14
C GLN A 254 26.29 -21.08 35.62
N PRO A 255 27.29 -20.41 36.22
CA PRO A 255 28.66 -20.45 35.72
C PRO A 255 29.31 -21.83 35.86
N PRO A 256 30.42 -22.10 35.14
CA PRO A 256 31.17 -23.34 35.26
C PRO A 256 31.65 -23.59 36.69
N ILE A 257 32.01 -24.84 36.98
CA ILE A 257 32.61 -25.22 38.26
C ILE A 257 33.88 -24.40 38.56
N GLU A 258 34.15 -24.18 39.84
CA GLU A 258 35.19 -23.26 40.30
C GLU A 258 36.58 -23.52 39.70
N PRO A 259 37.09 -24.77 39.59
CA PRO A 259 38.40 -25.02 38.98
C PRO A 259 38.52 -24.55 37.52
N ILE A 260 37.41 -24.53 36.78
CA ILE A 260 37.35 -24.06 35.39
C ILE A 260 37.15 -22.55 35.37
N SER A 261 36.18 -22.06 36.13
CA SER A 261 35.84 -20.64 36.22
C SER A 261 37.01 -19.77 36.68
N GLU A 262 37.77 -20.20 37.70
CA GLU A 262 38.88 -19.43 38.26
C GLU A 262 40.07 -19.27 37.28
N LEU A 263 40.27 -20.25 36.40
CA LEU A 263 41.38 -20.28 35.43
C LEU A 263 41.00 -19.76 34.05
N SER A 264 39.71 -19.57 33.77
CA SER A 264 39.22 -19.04 32.50
C SER A 264 39.68 -17.59 32.26
N ALA A 265 39.89 -17.26 30.98
CA ALA A 265 40.21 -15.90 30.55
C ALA A 265 38.97 -15.01 30.41
N GLY A 266 37.77 -15.60 30.39
CA GLY A 266 36.49 -14.94 30.24
C GLY A 266 35.33 -15.91 30.44
N LEU A 267 34.29 -15.44 31.12
CA LEU A 267 33.01 -16.14 31.29
C LEU A 267 31.89 -15.23 30.80
N GLY A 268 31.19 -15.63 29.74
CA GLY A 268 30.07 -14.86 29.18
C GLY A 268 28.85 -15.74 28.95
N PHE A 269 27.65 -15.17 29.01
CA PHE A 269 26.44 -15.95 28.75
C PHE A 269 26.26 -16.22 27.25
N ALA A 270 25.60 -17.32 26.88
CA ALA A 270 25.31 -17.67 25.48
C ALA A 270 23.81 -17.76 25.15
N ASN A 271 22.92 -17.48 26.10
CA ASN A 271 21.47 -17.51 25.85
C ASN A 271 21.07 -16.62 24.68
N VAL A 272 20.35 -17.21 23.72
CA VAL A 272 19.69 -16.48 22.65
C VAL A 272 18.19 -16.40 22.93
N LYS A 273 17.62 -15.23 22.72
CA LYS A 273 16.17 -15.01 22.79
C LYS A 273 15.62 -14.92 21.37
N LYS A 274 14.63 -15.75 21.08
CA LYS A 274 13.90 -15.72 19.81
C LYS A 274 13.08 -14.45 19.71
N ASP A 275 13.02 -13.87 18.51
CA ASP A 275 12.07 -12.79 18.23
C ASP A 275 10.62 -13.31 18.13
N GLU A 276 9.66 -12.40 17.94
CA GLU A 276 8.22 -12.73 17.83
C GLU A 276 7.93 -13.69 16.66
N SER A 277 8.76 -13.67 15.61
CA SER A 277 8.67 -14.56 14.45
C SER A 277 9.31 -15.93 14.68
N GLY A 278 9.98 -16.13 15.82
CA GLY A 278 10.72 -17.35 16.15
C GLY A 278 12.12 -17.43 15.51
N LEU A 279 12.56 -16.36 14.83
CA LEU A 279 13.91 -16.25 14.28
C LEU A 279 14.89 -15.71 15.33
N ASN A 280 16.15 -16.10 15.19
CA ASN A 280 17.27 -15.58 15.96
C ASN A 280 18.02 -14.53 15.11
N ARG A 281 17.39 -13.37 14.89
CA ARG A 281 18.03 -12.26 14.15
C ARG A 281 18.86 -11.32 15.02
N LYS A 282 18.62 -11.34 16.33
CA LYS A 282 19.31 -10.53 17.31
C LYS A 282 20.18 -11.39 18.20
N MET A 283 21.34 -10.87 18.58
CA MET A 283 22.23 -11.47 19.57
C MET A 283 22.24 -10.61 20.84
N PRO A 284 21.84 -11.15 22.00
CA PRO A 284 22.01 -10.43 23.25
C PRO A 284 23.50 -10.27 23.58
N LEU A 285 23.96 -9.04 23.74
CA LEU A 285 25.35 -8.75 24.08
C LEU A 285 25.55 -8.44 25.55
N VAL A 286 24.49 -7.96 26.20
CA VAL A 286 24.44 -7.62 27.62
C VAL A 286 23.13 -8.13 28.18
N VAL A 287 23.16 -8.60 29.43
CA VAL A 287 21.95 -8.95 30.14
C VAL A 287 21.90 -8.28 31.50
N LYS A 288 20.73 -7.74 31.83
CA LYS A 288 20.40 -7.18 33.13
C LYS A 288 19.87 -8.29 34.03
N VAL A 289 20.43 -8.43 35.22
CA VAL A 289 20.00 -9.43 36.22
C VAL A 289 19.61 -8.70 37.50
N TYR A 290 18.35 -8.87 37.91
CA TYR A 290 17.87 -8.37 39.19
C TYR A 290 18.24 -9.35 40.32
N ASN A 291 18.63 -8.81 41.47
CA ASN A 291 18.90 -9.58 42.68
C ASN A 291 19.99 -10.65 42.50
N SER A 292 21.06 -10.34 41.78
CA SER A 292 22.19 -11.26 41.66
C SER A 292 23.06 -11.21 42.93
N GLY A 293 23.12 -12.34 43.62
CA GLY A 293 23.95 -12.54 44.82
C GLY A 293 23.45 -11.88 46.12
N ARG A 294 24.36 -11.80 47.09
CA ARG A 294 24.11 -11.52 48.52
C ARG A 294 23.43 -10.17 48.83
N ASP A 295 23.73 -9.12 48.06
CA ASP A 295 23.29 -7.74 48.33
C ASP A 295 22.04 -7.32 47.54
N ARG A 296 21.48 -8.23 46.72
CA ARG A 296 20.29 -8.00 45.88
C ARG A 296 20.39 -6.81 44.93
N GLU A 297 21.60 -6.50 44.47
CA GLU A 297 21.83 -5.43 43.51
C GLU A 297 21.42 -5.83 42.08
N THR A 298 21.26 -4.83 41.22
CA THR A 298 21.06 -5.04 39.77
C THR A 298 22.44 -5.07 39.11
N GLU A 299 22.80 -6.20 38.51
CA GLU A 299 24.09 -6.38 37.85
C GLU A 299 23.90 -6.63 36.34
N TYR A 300 24.95 -6.32 35.59
CA TYR A 300 24.97 -6.48 34.13
C TYR A 300 26.12 -7.40 33.74
N PHE A 301 25.80 -8.44 32.98
CA PHE A 301 26.80 -9.41 32.52
C PHE A 301 26.94 -9.37 31.00
N PRO A 302 28.17 -9.49 30.47
CA PRO A 302 28.40 -9.54 29.05
C PRO A 302 28.13 -10.94 28.49
N SER A 303 27.73 -10.99 27.22
CA SER A 303 27.68 -12.22 26.44
C SER A 303 29.09 -12.76 26.17
N ILE A 304 29.16 -14.03 25.78
CA ILE A 304 30.41 -14.63 25.32
C ILE A 304 30.96 -13.91 24.07
N ASP A 305 30.09 -13.48 23.16
CA ASP A 305 30.48 -12.75 21.94
C ASP A 305 31.17 -11.43 22.25
N LEU A 306 30.61 -10.65 23.19
CA LEU A 306 31.19 -9.38 23.61
C LEU A 306 32.56 -9.59 24.25
N LEU A 307 32.74 -10.63 25.06
CA LEU A 307 34.03 -10.95 25.68
C LEU A 307 35.07 -11.41 24.66
N ILE A 308 34.69 -12.22 23.68
CA ILE A 308 35.57 -12.62 22.58
C ILE A 308 36.06 -11.37 21.84
N VAL A 309 35.16 -10.44 21.51
CA VAL A 309 35.53 -9.18 20.85
C VAL A 309 36.46 -8.33 21.71
N CYS A 310 36.17 -8.16 23.00
CA CYS A 310 37.04 -7.41 23.91
C CYS A 310 38.44 -8.01 23.96
N LYS A 311 38.54 -9.33 24.09
CA LYS A 311 39.80 -10.07 24.10
C LYS A 311 40.53 -9.97 22.76
N TYR A 312 39.81 -10.05 21.64
CA TYR A 312 40.37 -9.93 20.29
C TYR A 312 40.99 -8.54 20.07
N TYR A 313 40.29 -7.48 20.48
CA TYR A 313 40.80 -6.11 20.45
C TYR A 313 41.89 -5.85 21.49
N GLY A 314 41.95 -6.63 22.58
CA GLY A 314 42.91 -6.45 23.67
C GLY A 314 42.49 -5.36 24.66
N ILE A 315 41.18 -5.20 24.87
CA ILE A 315 40.59 -4.23 25.81
C ILE A 315 39.94 -4.96 27.01
N ASP A 316 39.77 -4.25 28.11
CA ASP A 316 39.18 -4.80 29.34
C ASP A 316 37.68 -4.49 29.43
N VAL A 317 36.87 -5.52 29.70
CA VAL A 317 35.41 -5.40 29.71
C VAL A 317 34.87 -4.48 30.82
N GLN A 318 35.59 -4.33 31.95
CA GLN A 318 35.14 -3.50 33.06
C GLN A 318 35.52 -2.03 32.87
N ARG A 319 36.70 -1.79 32.29
CA ARG A 319 37.28 -0.45 32.16
C ARG A 319 36.94 0.22 30.84
N ASP A 320 36.96 -0.54 29.74
CA ASP A 320 36.98 0.02 28.39
C ASP A 320 35.63 -0.13 27.66
N VAL A 321 34.63 -0.72 28.32
CA VAL A 321 33.27 -0.91 27.78
C VAL A 321 32.27 -0.06 28.54
N GLU A 322 31.56 0.80 27.80
CA GLU A 322 30.41 1.57 28.28
C GLU A 322 29.14 1.00 27.65
N VAL A 323 28.11 0.79 28.46
CA VAL A 323 26.79 0.34 27.99
C VAL A 323 25.77 1.43 28.27
N ASN A 324 25.02 1.83 27.25
CA ASN A 324 23.82 2.63 27.39
C ASN A 324 22.63 1.78 26.92
N MET A 325 21.85 1.27 27.88
CA MET A 325 20.73 0.37 27.60
C MET A 325 19.73 1.05 26.66
N GLY A 326 19.23 0.31 25.67
CA GLY A 326 18.32 0.86 24.66
C GLY A 326 18.99 1.63 23.52
N HIS A 327 20.30 1.87 23.60
CA HIS A 327 21.01 2.74 22.65
C HIS A 327 22.26 2.06 22.07
N TYR A 328 23.29 1.81 22.89
CA TYR A 328 24.56 1.33 22.38
C TYR A 328 25.46 0.64 23.44
N ILE A 329 26.45 -0.12 22.96
CA ILE A 329 27.65 -0.52 23.69
C ILE A 329 28.85 0.13 23.00
N LYS A 330 29.66 0.86 23.74
CA LYS A 330 30.85 1.55 23.23
C LYS A 330 32.10 0.86 23.75
N LEU A 331 32.87 0.30 22.84
CA LEU A 331 34.20 -0.25 23.08
C LEU A 331 35.23 0.86 22.85
N SER A 332 36.02 1.20 23.86
CA SER A 332 36.98 2.31 23.81
C SER A 332 38.41 1.83 23.97
N ASN A 333 39.38 2.74 23.80
CA ASN A 333 40.80 2.47 24.04
C ASN A 333 41.38 1.30 23.20
N ILE A 334 40.84 1.06 21.99
CA ILE A 334 41.28 -0.08 21.16
C ILE A 334 42.73 0.13 20.71
N PRO A 335 43.68 -0.72 21.13
CA PRO A 335 45.10 -0.53 20.82
C PRO A 335 45.36 -0.62 19.32
N LYS A 336 46.40 0.08 18.86
CA LYS A 336 46.88 -0.06 17.47
C LYS A 336 47.64 -1.38 17.34
N LYS A 337 46.93 -2.43 16.95
CA LYS A 337 47.46 -3.77 16.71
C LYS A 337 47.41 -4.06 15.21
N ILE A 338 48.54 -4.44 14.62
CA ILE A 338 48.62 -4.85 13.21
C ILE A 338 48.58 -6.38 13.15
N ILE A 339 47.65 -6.91 12.36
CA ILE A 339 47.53 -8.32 12.04
C ILE A 339 48.17 -8.54 10.67
N ARG A 340 49.08 -9.49 10.60
CA ARG A 340 49.77 -9.87 9.37
C ARG A 340 49.23 -11.22 8.91
N GLU A 341 48.64 -11.25 7.72
CA GLU A 341 48.08 -12.44 7.11
C GLU A 341 48.74 -12.71 5.75
N PHE A 342 48.97 -13.97 5.42
CA PHE A 342 49.48 -14.35 4.10
C PHE A 342 48.32 -14.57 3.12
N ASN A 343 48.24 -13.73 2.10
CA ASN A 343 47.32 -13.92 0.99
C ASN A 343 47.90 -14.96 0.02
N ILE A 344 47.33 -16.17 0.04
CA ILE A 344 47.77 -17.29 -0.81
C ILE A 344 47.60 -16.98 -2.31
N LYS A 345 46.55 -16.23 -2.70
CA LYS A 345 46.29 -15.91 -4.11
C LYS A 345 47.33 -14.92 -4.66
N GLU A 346 47.69 -13.92 -3.86
CA GLU A 346 48.66 -12.90 -4.24
C GLU A 346 50.11 -13.27 -3.88
N ARG A 347 50.29 -14.35 -3.11
CA ARG A 347 51.58 -14.80 -2.55
C ARG A 347 52.32 -13.69 -1.81
N LYS A 348 51.59 -12.85 -1.07
CA LYS A 348 52.11 -11.71 -0.32
C LYS A 348 51.53 -11.63 1.08
N PHE A 349 52.27 -11.00 1.97
CA PHE A 349 51.76 -10.62 3.28
C PHE A 349 50.95 -9.34 3.17
N GLU A 350 49.74 -9.39 3.71
CA GLU A 350 48.88 -8.24 3.93
C GLU A 350 48.93 -7.88 5.41
N GLU A 351 49.20 -6.60 5.69
CA GLU A 351 49.10 -6.05 7.03
C GLU A 351 47.80 -5.25 7.11
N ARG A 352 46.98 -5.56 8.13
CA ARG A 352 45.75 -4.82 8.42
C ARG A 352 45.71 -4.42 9.88
N ASP A 353 45.02 -3.32 10.18
CA ASP A 353 44.68 -2.99 11.56
C ASP A 353 43.70 -4.05 12.12
N VAL A 354 43.74 -4.29 13.43
CA VAL A 354 42.77 -5.15 14.12
C VAL A 354 41.33 -4.65 13.90
N MET A 355 41.14 -3.33 13.80
CA MET A 355 39.87 -2.72 13.43
C MET A 355 39.68 -2.75 11.92
N GLN A 356 38.52 -3.26 11.46
CA GLN A 356 38.18 -3.24 10.03
C GLN A 356 38.03 -1.82 9.48
N VAL A 357 37.44 -0.92 10.28
CA VAL A 357 37.32 0.50 9.96
C VAL A 357 37.95 1.31 11.11
N PRO A 358 39.28 1.56 11.07
CA PRO A 358 39.95 2.37 12.08
C PRO A 358 39.41 3.80 12.10
N ASN A 359 39.20 4.36 13.30
CA ASN A 359 38.86 5.78 13.49
C ASN A 359 39.83 6.44 14.48
N GLU A 360 39.83 7.78 14.51
CA GLU A 360 40.77 8.57 15.33
C GLU A 360 40.64 8.30 16.83
N LYS A 361 39.42 8.04 17.31
CA LYS A 361 39.13 7.76 18.72
C LYS A 361 39.45 6.33 19.15
N ARG A 362 39.66 5.42 18.19
CA ARG A 362 39.81 3.98 18.44
C ARG A 362 38.63 3.40 19.23
N GLU A 363 37.43 3.77 18.81
CA GLU A 363 36.17 3.36 19.43
C GLU A 363 35.30 2.54 18.47
N VAL A 364 34.52 1.59 18.97
CA VAL A 364 33.46 0.91 18.22
C VAL A 364 32.15 1.08 18.97
N VAL A 365 31.11 1.56 18.29
CA VAL A 365 29.78 1.76 18.87
C VAL A 365 28.83 0.72 18.27
N ILE A 366 28.37 -0.20 19.11
CA ILE A 366 27.49 -1.30 18.76
C ILE A 366 26.05 -0.89 19.14
N PRO A 367 25.11 -0.76 18.21
CA PRO A 367 23.72 -0.46 18.56
C PRO A 367 23.07 -1.64 19.29
N ILE A 368 22.33 -1.35 20.36
CA ILE A 368 21.56 -2.34 21.12
C ILE A 368 20.16 -1.82 21.48
N ASP A 369 19.21 -2.73 21.69
CA ASP A 369 17.89 -2.40 22.22
C ASP A 369 17.83 -2.45 23.76
N TRP A 370 16.62 -2.23 24.31
CA TRP A 370 16.38 -2.18 25.76
C TRP A 370 16.60 -3.52 26.47
N GLU A 371 16.68 -4.62 25.73
CA GLU A 371 16.99 -5.96 26.23
C GLU A 371 18.48 -6.31 26.10
N GLY A 372 19.29 -5.37 25.59
CA GLY A 372 20.73 -5.53 25.38
C GLY A 372 21.08 -6.29 24.10
N GLN A 373 20.17 -6.37 23.11
CA GLN A 373 20.35 -7.15 21.90
C GLN A 373 20.81 -6.32 20.70
N MET A 374 21.76 -6.85 19.93
CA MET A 374 22.25 -6.31 18.66
C MET A 374 21.66 -7.09 17.49
N GLU A 375 21.22 -6.40 16.43
CA GLU A 375 20.86 -7.03 15.16
C GLU A 375 22.07 -7.67 14.46
N ILE A 376 21.93 -8.93 14.05
CA ILE A 376 23.00 -9.69 13.40
C ILE A 376 22.98 -9.41 11.89
N ASN A 377 24.10 -8.94 11.34
CA ASN A 377 24.24 -8.74 9.91
C ASN A 377 24.76 -10.02 9.23
N PHE A 378 23.89 -11.00 9.02
CA PHE A 378 24.26 -12.31 8.45
C PHE A 378 24.96 -12.18 7.08
N VAL A 379 26.19 -12.71 6.98
CA VAL A 379 26.99 -12.63 5.75
C VAL A 379 26.67 -13.72 4.72
N GLY A 380 25.98 -14.79 5.14
CA GLY A 380 25.60 -15.92 4.30
C GLY A 380 24.83 -16.96 5.11
N GLY A 381 24.49 -18.07 4.47
CA GLY A 381 23.81 -19.21 5.12
C GLY A 381 24.77 -20.13 5.86
N ARG A 382 24.40 -21.42 5.96
CA ARG A 382 25.22 -22.45 6.61
C ARG A 382 26.64 -22.49 6.04
N TYR A 383 27.61 -22.83 6.88
CA TYR A 383 29.00 -22.98 6.49
C TYR A 383 29.59 -21.67 5.93
N SER A 384 29.20 -20.52 6.50
CA SER A 384 29.78 -19.22 6.13
C SER A 384 31.20 -19.03 6.63
N PHE A 385 31.59 -19.75 7.69
CA PHE A 385 32.90 -19.66 8.34
C PHE A 385 33.68 -20.97 8.16
N LYS A 386 35.02 -20.88 8.24
CA LYS A 386 35.87 -22.06 8.07
C LYS A 386 35.63 -23.02 9.24
N GLN A 387 35.33 -24.27 8.92
CA GLN A 387 35.14 -25.36 9.87
C GLN A 387 36.33 -26.32 9.78
N ASN A 388 36.79 -26.84 10.93
CA ASN A 388 37.65 -28.02 11.02
C ASN A 388 36.99 -29.01 12.00
N GLU A 389 37.27 -30.30 11.86
CA GLU A 389 36.73 -31.32 12.77
C GLU A 389 37.56 -31.38 14.06
N ILE A 390 36.90 -31.66 15.19
CA ILE A 390 37.60 -31.73 16.49
C ILE A 390 38.72 -32.79 16.49
N PHE A 391 38.52 -33.94 15.83
CA PHE A 391 39.52 -35.01 15.79
C PHE A 391 40.75 -34.66 14.93
N GLU A 392 40.60 -33.81 13.92
CA GLU A 392 41.74 -33.32 13.12
C GLU A 392 42.62 -32.42 13.99
N VAL A 393 42.00 -31.57 14.80
CA VAL A 393 42.71 -30.68 15.71
C VAL A 393 43.43 -31.46 16.82
N THR A 394 42.80 -32.48 17.40
CA THR A 394 43.42 -33.24 18.50
C THR A 394 44.52 -34.19 18.03
N ASN A 395 44.41 -34.76 16.83
CA ASN A 395 45.33 -35.80 16.37
C ASN A 395 46.41 -35.30 15.41
N ASP A 396 46.08 -34.32 14.58
CA ASP A 396 46.94 -33.91 13.46
C ASP A 396 47.59 -32.53 13.68
N TRP A 397 47.08 -31.72 14.62
CA TRP A 397 47.64 -30.38 14.86
C TRP A 397 48.62 -30.40 16.03
N ASP A 398 49.73 -29.70 15.84
CA ASP A 398 50.72 -29.41 16.88
C ASP A 398 51.21 -27.95 16.75
N ALA A 399 52.11 -27.54 17.65
CA ALA A 399 52.65 -26.18 17.63
C ALA A 399 53.38 -25.85 16.32
N GLU A 400 54.09 -26.83 15.73
CA GLU A 400 54.81 -26.64 14.47
C GLU A 400 53.84 -26.43 13.30
N LEU A 401 52.74 -27.18 13.25
CA LEU A 401 51.71 -27.07 12.23
C LEU A 401 50.90 -25.79 12.36
N LEU A 402 50.59 -25.37 13.60
CA LEU A 402 49.97 -24.07 13.86
C LEU A 402 50.85 -22.92 13.35
N GLU A 403 52.17 -22.98 13.61
CA GLU A 403 53.12 -21.97 13.13
C GLU A 403 53.29 -22.03 11.60
N ALA A 404 53.47 -23.23 11.04
CA ALA A 404 53.62 -23.45 9.60
C ALA A 404 52.39 -22.98 8.80
N ASN A 405 51.19 -23.21 9.33
CA ASN A 405 49.93 -22.75 8.74
C ASN A 405 49.55 -21.31 9.16
N GLN A 406 50.43 -20.62 9.89
CA GLN A 406 50.25 -19.24 10.35
C GLN A 406 48.91 -19.02 11.07
N ILE A 407 48.55 -19.97 11.92
CA ILE A 407 47.34 -19.95 12.74
C ILE A 407 47.65 -19.16 14.01
N SER A 408 47.71 -17.83 13.89
CA SER A 408 47.89 -16.91 15.02
C SER A 408 46.86 -15.78 14.99
N ASN A 409 46.49 -15.26 16.16
CA ASN A 409 45.48 -14.21 16.33
C ASN A 409 44.10 -14.54 15.73
N LYS A 410 43.71 -15.82 15.74
CA LYS A 410 42.40 -16.29 15.28
C LYS A 410 41.48 -16.59 16.47
N ILE A 411 40.18 -16.59 16.19
CA ILE A 411 39.10 -16.98 17.08
C ILE A 411 38.68 -18.39 16.67
N PHE A 412 38.72 -19.32 17.63
CA PHE A 412 38.25 -20.69 17.48
C PHE A 412 37.04 -20.92 18.39
N LEU A 413 35.91 -21.22 17.76
CA LEU A 413 34.66 -21.54 18.43
C LEU A 413 34.49 -23.06 18.43
N VAL A 414 34.55 -23.68 19.59
CA VAL A 414 34.44 -25.13 19.77
C VAL A 414 33.03 -25.46 20.22
N ALA A 415 32.28 -26.17 19.38
CA ALA A 415 30.86 -26.43 19.63
C ALA A 415 30.39 -27.71 18.97
N MET A 416 29.22 -28.20 19.38
CA MET A 416 28.50 -29.21 18.61
C MET A 416 27.99 -28.61 17.31
N TYR A 417 28.27 -29.30 16.20
CA TYR A 417 28.10 -28.72 14.86
C TYR A 417 27.45 -29.74 13.92
N TYR A 418 26.14 -29.59 13.67
CA TYR A 418 25.37 -30.46 12.78
C TYR A 418 25.52 -31.98 13.03
N ALA A 419 25.65 -32.40 14.30
CA ALA A 419 25.74 -33.81 14.68
C ALA A 419 24.36 -34.49 14.77
N THR A 420 24.30 -35.77 14.38
CA THR A 420 23.13 -36.65 14.45
C THR A 420 23.51 -38.00 15.09
N GLY A 421 22.57 -38.64 15.82
CA GLY A 421 22.82 -39.95 16.46
C GLY A 421 23.58 -39.86 17.81
N ARG A 422 23.91 -41.01 18.42
CA ARG A 422 24.71 -41.20 19.66
C ARG A 422 24.57 -40.12 20.78
N GLY A 423 23.33 -39.69 21.06
CA GLY A 423 23.04 -38.71 22.12
C GLY A 423 23.30 -37.25 21.74
N ALA A 424 23.54 -36.95 20.46
CA ALA A 424 23.72 -35.59 19.95
C ALA A 424 22.52 -34.69 20.32
N SER A 425 22.81 -33.53 20.89
CA SER A 425 21.81 -32.48 21.06
C SER A 425 21.70 -31.69 19.76
N LYS A 426 20.48 -31.33 19.34
CA LYS A 426 20.29 -30.46 18.19
C LYS A 426 20.31 -29.01 18.67
N ASP A 427 21.48 -28.39 18.64
CA ASP A 427 21.63 -26.96 18.91
C ASP A 427 21.50 -26.15 17.61
N SER A 428 20.25 -26.04 17.14
CA SER A 428 19.93 -25.39 15.88
C SER A 428 18.76 -24.40 16.03
N HIS A 429 18.91 -23.26 15.36
CA HIS A 429 18.00 -22.13 15.45
C HIS A 429 17.66 -21.58 14.06
N LEU A 430 16.52 -20.89 13.96
CA LEU A 430 16.09 -20.28 12.71
C LEU A 430 16.85 -18.98 12.44
N SER A 431 17.59 -18.94 11.34
CA SER A 431 18.24 -17.76 10.77
C SER A 431 17.46 -17.26 9.53
N PRO A 432 17.81 -16.09 8.96
CA PRO A 432 17.29 -15.67 7.66
C PRO A 432 17.49 -16.68 6.53
N PHE A 433 18.45 -17.60 6.64
CA PHE A 433 18.73 -18.65 5.66
C PHE A 433 18.13 -20.02 6.02
N GLY A 434 17.25 -20.06 7.04
CA GLY A 434 16.68 -21.30 7.58
C GLY A 434 17.44 -21.81 8.80
N ASP A 435 17.32 -23.10 9.08
CA ASP A 435 17.89 -23.74 10.27
C ASP A 435 19.44 -23.65 10.26
N MET A 436 20.05 -23.15 11.33
CA MET A 436 21.48 -22.82 11.44
C MET A 436 21.97 -23.17 12.85
N SER A 437 23.22 -23.64 13.00
CA SER A 437 23.76 -24.01 14.33
C SER A 437 23.90 -22.77 15.24
N GLY A 438 23.72 -22.94 16.55
CA GLY A 438 23.89 -21.86 17.54
C GLY A 438 25.25 -21.15 17.43
N ILE A 439 26.32 -21.92 17.31
CA ILE A 439 27.66 -21.38 17.13
C ILE A 439 27.86 -20.53 15.87
N GLU A 440 27.09 -20.78 14.80
CA GLU A 440 27.14 -19.92 13.61
C GLU A 440 26.48 -18.56 13.87
N HIS A 441 25.46 -18.49 14.74
CA HIS A 441 24.88 -17.20 15.14
C HIS A 441 25.91 -16.38 15.93
N HIS A 442 26.63 -17.00 16.86
CA HIS A 442 27.77 -16.38 17.56
C HIS A 442 28.85 -15.90 16.58
N ALA A 443 29.24 -16.75 15.62
CA ALA A 443 30.19 -16.39 14.57
C ALA A 443 29.72 -15.18 13.74
N HIS A 444 28.43 -15.13 13.36
CA HIS A 444 27.83 -13.99 12.66
C HIS A 444 27.76 -12.72 13.52
N ALA A 445 27.47 -12.83 14.81
CA ALA A 445 27.45 -11.70 15.75
C ALA A 445 28.85 -11.11 15.92
N ILE A 446 29.85 -11.94 16.20
CA ILE A 446 31.27 -11.53 16.30
C ILE A 446 31.73 -10.92 14.97
N ASN A 447 31.38 -11.54 13.84
CA ASN A 447 31.69 -11.01 12.51
C ASN A 447 31.07 -9.62 12.28
N THR A 448 29.83 -9.40 12.72
CA THR A 448 29.13 -8.10 12.62
C THR A 448 29.90 -7.02 13.39
N ILE A 449 30.30 -7.31 14.63
CA ILE A 449 31.02 -6.36 15.49
C ILE A 449 32.43 -6.07 14.97
N LEU A 450 33.18 -7.11 14.60
CA LEU A 450 34.57 -6.96 14.14
C LEU A 450 34.66 -6.28 12.76
N ASN A 451 33.68 -6.48 11.88
CA ASN A 451 33.58 -5.74 10.63
C ASN A 451 33.02 -4.32 10.79
N GLN A 452 32.47 -3.99 11.96
CA GLN A 452 31.75 -2.74 12.21
C GLN A 452 30.60 -2.53 11.22
N ASP A 453 29.91 -3.62 10.85
CA ASP A 453 28.92 -3.69 9.77
C ASP A 453 27.50 -3.77 10.37
N PHE A 454 27.13 -2.83 11.23
CA PHE A 454 25.89 -2.87 12.01
C PHE A 454 24.65 -2.55 11.17
N LEU A 455 23.54 -3.25 11.46
CA LEU A 455 22.23 -2.89 10.91
C LEU A 455 21.63 -1.72 11.69
N SER A 456 20.99 -0.80 10.98
CA SER A 456 20.26 0.33 11.55
C SER A 456 18.85 0.39 10.98
N THR A 457 17.91 0.98 11.72
CA THR A 457 16.53 1.21 11.27
C THR A 457 16.29 2.69 11.05
N ILE A 458 15.40 3.02 10.10
CA ILE A 458 14.94 4.41 9.93
C ILE A 458 14.03 4.77 11.12
N PRO A 459 14.15 5.98 11.69
CA PRO A 459 13.24 6.43 12.73
C PRO A 459 11.77 6.51 12.24
N ASN A 460 10.83 6.37 13.16
CA ASN A 460 9.38 6.33 12.85
C ASN A 460 8.89 7.51 11.99
N TRP A 461 9.43 8.72 12.20
CA TRP A 461 9.11 9.88 11.37
C TRP A 461 9.56 9.75 9.92
N GLY A 462 10.69 9.08 9.67
CA GLY A 462 11.17 8.81 8.31
C GLY A 462 10.26 7.80 7.60
N ILE A 463 9.80 6.78 8.33
CA ILE A 463 8.81 5.81 7.83
C ILE A 463 7.50 6.52 7.48
N PHE A 464 7.00 7.40 8.36
CA PHE A 464 5.79 8.19 8.11
C PHE A 464 5.89 9.03 6.83
N LEU A 465 7.02 9.70 6.60
CA LEU A 465 7.25 10.50 5.39
C LEU A 465 7.27 9.63 4.12
N ILE A 466 7.73 8.38 4.19
CA ILE A 466 7.70 7.45 3.07
C ILE A 466 6.25 7.15 2.66
N TYR A 467 5.37 6.78 3.61
CA TYR A 467 3.95 6.53 3.32
C TYR A 467 3.29 7.77 2.71
N VAL A 468 3.36 8.92 3.41
CA VAL A 468 2.70 10.15 2.94
C VAL A 468 3.26 10.59 1.59
N GLY A 469 4.58 10.54 1.40
CA GLY A 469 5.25 10.94 0.17
C GLY A 469 4.84 10.09 -1.02
N LEU A 470 4.90 8.76 -0.90
CA LEU A 470 4.59 7.83 -1.98
C LEU A 470 3.09 7.76 -2.28
N GLY A 471 2.23 7.78 -1.25
CA GLY A 471 0.78 7.82 -1.39
C GLY A 471 0.31 9.10 -2.10
N VAL A 472 0.75 10.28 -1.62
CA VAL A 472 0.38 11.57 -2.22
C VAL A 472 0.93 11.73 -3.63
N MET A 473 2.11 11.18 -3.92
CA MET A 473 2.67 11.16 -5.29
C MET A 473 1.72 10.45 -6.27
N ILE A 474 1.17 9.29 -5.90
CA ILE A 474 0.15 8.59 -6.70
C ILE A 474 -1.13 9.41 -6.81
N GLY A 475 -1.63 9.93 -5.67
CA GLY A 475 -2.82 10.79 -5.62
C GLY A 475 -2.71 12.05 -6.49
N PHE A 476 -1.49 12.55 -6.68
CA PHE A 476 -1.21 13.66 -7.59
C PHE A 476 -1.10 13.22 -9.04
N LEU A 477 -0.34 12.17 -9.36
CA LEU A 477 -0.07 11.80 -10.77
C LEU A 477 -1.26 11.10 -11.44
N GLN A 478 -1.89 10.15 -10.76
CA GLN A 478 -2.86 9.24 -11.37
C GLN A 478 -4.12 9.93 -11.93
N PRO A 479 -4.75 10.92 -11.26
CA PRO A 479 -5.96 11.57 -11.79
C PRO A 479 -5.71 12.43 -13.03
N ARG A 480 -4.44 12.67 -13.39
CA ARG A 480 -4.05 13.51 -14.53
C ARG A 480 -3.81 12.71 -15.81
N VAL A 481 -3.89 11.39 -15.74
CA VAL A 481 -3.58 10.48 -16.85
C VAL A 481 -4.68 9.44 -17.08
N LYS A 482 -4.60 8.72 -18.19
CA LYS A 482 -5.48 7.58 -18.46
C LYS A 482 -5.17 6.43 -17.50
N THR A 483 -6.16 5.60 -17.16
CA THR A 483 -6.02 4.52 -16.16
C THR A 483 -4.88 3.56 -16.44
N HIS A 484 -4.66 3.15 -17.70
CA HIS A 484 -3.55 2.27 -18.06
C HIS A 484 -2.17 2.93 -17.89
N ILE A 485 -2.05 4.24 -18.15
CA ILE A 485 -0.82 5.00 -17.88
C ILE A 485 -0.62 5.11 -16.36
N GLY A 486 -1.68 5.39 -15.60
CA GLY A 486 -1.64 5.41 -14.14
C GLY A 486 -1.17 4.07 -13.55
N PHE A 487 -1.63 2.94 -14.11
CA PHE A 487 -1.18 1.61 -13.72
C PHE A 487 0.32 1.39 -14.00
N ALA A 488 0.81 1.80 -15.17
CA ALA A 488 2.23 1.73 -15.50
C ALA A 488 3.10 2.59 -14.57
N ILE A 489 2.62 3.80 -14.19
CA ILE A 489 3.29 4.67 -13.21
C ILE A 489 3.37 3.98 -11.84
N MET A 490 2.25 3.40 -11.37
CA MET A 490 2.22 2.66 -10.09
C MET A 490 3.21 1.49 -10.10
N LEU A 491 3.22 0.66 -11.15
CA LEU A 491 4.17 -0.45 -11.27
C LEU A 491 5.64 0.03 -11.29
N THR A 492 5.90 1.12 -12.01
CA THR A 492 7.25 1.71 -12.08
C THR A 492 7.69 2.22 -10.71
N GLN A 493 6.82 2.93 -10.00
CA GLN A 493 7.09 3.42 -8.64
C GLN A 493 7.33 2.26 -7.67
N LEU A 494 6.51 1.21 -7.73
CA LEU A 494 6.68 0.01 -6.90
C LEU A 494 8.03 -0.66 -7.16
N LEU A 495 8.39 -0.85 -8.44
CA LEU A 495 9.69 -1.43 -8.81
C LEU A 495 10.86 -0.57 -8.33
N LEU A 496 10.80 0.75 -8.56
CA LEU A 496 11.84 1.68 -8.10
C LEU A 496 11.98 1.66 -6.58
N TYR A 497 10.87 1.57 -5.85
CA TYR A 497 10.89 1.49 -4.39
C TYR A 497 11.52 0.20 -3.87
N VAL A 498 11.17 -0.95 -4.47
CA VAL A 498 11.77 -2.25 -4.13
C VAL A 498 13.28 -2.22 -4.39
N VAL A 499 13.69 -1.76 -5.57
CA VAL A 499 15.12 -1.65 -5.94
C VAL A 499 15.86 -0.70 -5.01
N ALA A 500 15.30 0.47 -4.70
CA ALA A 500 15.89 1.44 -3.78
C ALA A 500 16.06 0.84 -2.38
N THR A 501 15.05 0.12 -1.88
CA THR A 501 15.11 -0.55 -0.57
C THR A 501 16.21 -1.61 -0.51
N LEU A 502 16.31 -2.45 -1.54
CA LEU A 502 17.36 -3.47 -1.62
C LEU A 502 18.76 -2.85 -1.74
N TYR A 503 18.89 -1.79 -2.53
CA TYR A 503 20.16 -1.06 -2.68
C TYR A 503 20.60 -0.39 -1.37
N ILE A 504 19.66 0.26 -0.67
CA ILE A 504 19.90 0.90 0.62
C ILE A 504 20.32 -0.13 1.67
N PHE A 505 19.64 -1.26 1.74
CA PHE A 505 19.99 -2.35 2.65
C PHE A 505 21.40 -2.91 2.36
N GLN A 506 21.73 -3.16 1.09
CA GLN A 506 23.04 -3.71 0.71
C GLN A 506 24.20 -2.75 0.96
N THR A 507 23.98 -1.45 0.74
CA THR A 507 25.04 -0.43 0.75
C THR A 507 25.22 0.22 2.12
N PHE A 508 24.12 0.49 2.82
CA PHE A 508 24.10 1.26 4.06
C PHE A 508 23.67 0.45 5.29
N ASN A 509 23.36 -0.85 5.14
CA ASN A 509 22.82 -1.70 6.20
C ASN A 509 21.59 -1.10 6.89
N LEU A 510 20.79 -0.32 6.14
CA LEU A 510 19.64 0.39 6.66
C LEU A 510 18.36 -0.40 6.33
N ILE A 511 17.63 -0.78 7.36
CA ILE A 511 16.36 -1.50 7.27
C ILE A 511 15.23 -0.47 7.13
N THR A 512 14.52 -0.55 6.01
CA THR A 512 13.32 0.24 5.71
C THR A 512 12.08 -0.65 5.62
N VAL A 513 10.88 -0.07 5.70
CA VAL A 513 9.62 -0.80 5.44
C VAL A 513 9.49 -1.17 3.96
N LEU A 514 8.91 -2.31 3.63
CA LEU A 514 8.78 -2.78 2.25
C LEU A 514 7.35 -3.26 1.90
N PRO A 515 6.90 -4.43 2.36
CA PRO A 515 5.62 -5.00 1.93
C PRO A 515 4.42 -4.08 2.20
N SER A 516 4.34 -3.45 3.36
CA SER A 516 3.22 -2.57 3.72
C SER A 516 3.11 -1.33 2.82
N VAL A 517 4.23 -0.73 2.41
CA VAL A 517 4.26 0.39 1.46
C VAL A 517 3.84 -0.08 0.07
N THR A 518 4.22 -1.30 -0.34
CA THR A 518 3.72 -1.85 -1.61
C THR A 518 2.21 -2.10 -1.58
N ILE A 519 1.67 -2.59 -0.45
CA ILE A 519 0.23 -2.76 -0.24
C ILE A 519 -0.48 -1.42 -0.27
N GLU A 520 0.06 -0.40 0.42
CA GLU A 520 -0.48 0.96 0.41
C GLU A 520 -0.63 1.49 -1.03
N GLN A 521 0.41 1.39 -1.86
CA GLN A 521 0.36 1.86 -3.24
C GLN A 521 -0.75 1.19 -4.06
N ILE A 522 -0.95 -0.12 -3.88
CA ILE A 522 -2.02 -0.87 -4.53
C ILE A 522 -3.39 -0.41 -4.02
N VAL A 523 -3.55 -0.23 -2.70
CA VAL A 523 -4.79 0.24 -2.08
C VAL A 523 -5.14 1.65 -2.55
N VAL A 524 -4.17 2.57 -2.58
CA VAL A 524 -4.35 3.94 -3.09
C VAL A 524 -4.78 3.91 -4.56
N PHE A 525 -4.13 3.09 -5.40
CA PHE A 525 -4.46 2.96 -6.81
C PHE A 525 -5.91 2.47 -7.02
N VAL A 526 -6.31 1.41 -6.30
CA VAL A 526 -7.67 0.85 -6.37
C VAL A 526 -8.70 1.85 -5.84
N ALA A 527 -8.39 2.54 -4.73
CA ALA A 527 -9.28 3.52 -4.12
C ALA A 527 -9.51 4.71 -5.06
N ILE A 528 -8.48 5.20 -5.76
CA ILE A 528 -8.61 6.29 -6.74
C ILE A 528 -9.43 5.85 -7.96
N ILE A 529 -9.29 4.60 -8.41
CA ILE A 529 -10.14 4.06 -9.49
C ILE A 529 -11.60 3.98 -9.02
N GLY A 530 -11.86 3.43 -7.84
CA GLY A 530 -13.21 3.36 -7.28
C GLY A 530 -13.82 4.75 -7.16
N PHE A 531 -13.06 5.72 -6.64
CA PHE A 531 -13.48 7.11 -6.54
C PHE A 531 -13.79 7.74 -7.91
N ARG A 532 -12.98 7.45 -8.92
CA ARG A 532 -13.24 7.89 -10.31
C ARG A 532 -14.52 7.30 -10.87
N ILE A 533 -14.78 6.01 -10.68
CA ILE A 533 -15.99 5.35 -11.19
C ILE A 533 -17.24 5.94 -10.54
N LEU A 534 -17.23 6.08 -9.21
CA LEU A 534 -18.36 6.64 -8.45
C LEU A 534 -18.68 8.08 -8.90
N THR A 535 -17.66 8.89 -9.17
CA THR A 535 -17.85 10.27 -9.62
C THR A 535 -18.23 10.39 -11.10
N GLU A 536 -17.78 9.48 -11.97
CA GLU A 536 -18.21 9.42 -13.38
C GLU A 536 -19.69 8.99 -13.51
N GLU A 537 -20.16 8.03 -12.70
CA GLU A 537 -21.56 7.57 -12.71
C GLU A 537 -22.58 8.67 -12.36
N GLU A 538 -22.26 9.50 -11.36
CA GLU A 538 -23.13 10.61 -10.95
C GLU A 538 -23.37 11.61 -12.10
N ASN A 539 -22.33 11.90 -12.88
CA ASN A 539 -22.43 12.80 -14.03
C ASN A 539 -23.32 12.21 -15.13
N VAL A 540 -23.18 10.91 -15.42
CA VAL A 540 -24.01 10.22 -16.42
C VAL A 540 -25.48 10.18 -16.00
N LYS A 541 -25.76 9.89 -14.71
CA LYS A 541 -27.13 9.90 -14.17
C LYS A 541 -27.77 11.28 -14.24
N TYR A 542 -27.03 12.33 -13.88
CA TYR A 542 -27.50 13.72 -13.95
C TYR A 542 -27.85 14.14 -15.39
N ILE A 543 -26.98 13.83 -16.35
CA ILE A 543 -27.22 14.10 -17.77
C ILE A 543 -28.48 13.35 -18.23
N ARG A 544 -28.58 12.05 -17.96
CA ARG A 544 -29.74 11.22 -18.33
C ARG A 544 -31.06 11.77 -17.78
N GLN A 545 -31.12 12.12 -16.50
CA GLN A 545 -32.31 12.67 -15.84
C GLN A 545 -32.74 14.04 -16.37
N THR A 546 -31.77 14.87 -16.79
CA THR A 546 -32.07 16.18 -17.34
C THR A 546 -32.67 16.06 -18.74
N PHE A 547 -32.11 15.20 -19.60
CA PHE A 547 -32.57 15.04 -20.98
C PHE A 547 -33.83 14.18 -21.12
N SER A 548 -34.08 13.23 -20.21
CA SER A 548 -35.31 12.40 -20.24
C SER A 548 -36.60 13.21 -20.06
N LYS A 549 -36.51 14.48 -19.66
CA LYS A 549 -37.64 15.41 -19.56
C LYS A 549 -38.02 16.07 -20.89
N PHE A 550 -37.16 15.99 -21.90
CA PHE A 550 -37.33 16.70 -23.18
C PHE A 550 -37.40 15.77 -24.39
N VAL A 551 -36.95 14.52 -24.26
CA VAL A 551 -36.83 13.56 -25.35
C VAL A 551 -37.07 12.12 -24.87
N SER A 552 -37.48 11.24 -25.78
CA SER A 552 -37.71 9.81 -25.45
C SER A 552 -36.42 9.09 -25.06
N LYS A 553 -36.54 7.96 -24.36
CA LYS A 553 -35.40 7.15 -23.90
C LYS A 553 -34.44 6.77 -25.04
N ASP A 554 -34.97 6.36 -26.20
CA ASP A 554 -34.16 6.01 -27.37
C ASP A 554 -33.31 7.20 -27.85
N VAL A 555 -33.85 8.42 -27.75
CA VAL A 555 -33.15 9.65 -28.10
C VAL A 555 -32.09 10.00 -27.05
N VAL A 556 -32.38 9.85 -25.76
CA VAL A 556 -31.38 10.02 -24.69
C VAL A 556 -30.24 9.02 -24.85
N ASP A 557 -30.55 7.75 -25.09
CA ASP A 557 -29.57 6.69 -25.24
C ASP A 557 -28.70 6.90 -26.49
N GLU A 558 -29.27 7.41 -27.59
CA GLU A 558 -28.50 7.75 -28.79
C GLU A 558 -27.59 8.99 -28.59
N LEU A 559 -28.08 10.02 -27.88
CA LEU A 559 -27.28 11.20 -27.52
C LEU A 559 -26.12 10.84 -26.59
N LEU A 560 -26.30 9.88 -25.68
CA LEU A 560 -25.25 9.37 -24.80
C LEU A 560 -24.19 8.54 -25.53
N LYS A 561 -24.55 7.86 -26.63
CA LYS A 561 -23.58 7.11 -27.46
C LYS A 561 -22.67 8.02 -28.29
N HIS A 562 -23.18 9.20 -28.68
CA HIS A 562 -22.46 10.15 -29.52
C HIS A 562 -22.47 11.56 -28.92
N PRO A 563 -21.78 11.78 -27.80
CA PRO A 563 -21.78 13.07 -27.10
C PRO A 563 -21.17 14.22 -27.92
N ASP A 564 -20.36 13.93 -28.94
CA ASP A 564 -19.81 14.94 -29.85
C ASP A 564 -20.88 15.65 -30.69
N ASN A 565 -22.07 15.03 -30.87
CA ASN A 565 -23.22 15.68 -31.51
C ASN A 565 -23.82 16.82 -30.67
N LEU A 566 -23.34 17.02 -29.43
CA LEU A 566 -23.75 18.09 -28.52
C LEU A 566 -22.88 19.35 -28.63
N ALA A 567 -21.84 19.36 -29.47
CA ALA A 567 -21.04 20.57 -29.70
C ALA A 567 -21.88 21.69 -30.37
N LEU A 568 -21.50 22.96 -30.16
CA LEU A 568 -22.11 24.12 -30.79
C LEU A 568 -22.10 23.98 -32.32
N GLY A 569 -23.26 24.20 -32.94
CA GLY A 569 -23.46 24.00 -34.37
C GLY A 569 -24.61 23.04 -34.65
N GLY A 570 -24.74 22.64 -35.91
CA GLY A 570 -25.78 21.71 -36.31
C GLY A 570 -25.47 21.05 -37.65
N SER A 571 -26.17 19.96 -37.93
CA SER A 571 -26.07 19.24 -39.19
C SER A 571 -27.29 19.57 -40.05
N LYS A 572 -27.09 19.72 -41.36
CA LYS A 572 -28.20 19.87 -42.31
C LYS A 572 -28.92 18.52 -42.40
N ARG A 573 -30.20 18.51 -42.04
CA ARG A 573 -31.06 17.33 -42.02
C ARG A 573 -32.38 17.62 -42.70
N GLU A 574 -32.96 16.59 -43.29
CA GLU A 574 -34.33 16.62 -43.76
C GLU A 574 -35.26 16.37 -42.57
N ILE A 575 -36.18 17.30 -42.28
CA ILE A 575 -37.10 17.19 -41.15
C ILE A 575 -38.52 17.57 -41.55
N THR A 576 -39.49 17.23 -40.69
CA THR A 576 -40.83 17.84 -40.72
C THR A 576 -40.99 18.68 -39.47
N ILE A 577 -41.24 19.97 -39.66
CA ILE A 577 -41.57 20.89 -38.57
C ILE A 577 -43.07 20.90 -38.34
N PHE A 578 -43.46 21.05 -37.08
CA PHE A 578 -44.83 21.18 -36.60
C PHE A 578 -44.93 22.39 -35.68
N PHE A 579 -45.97 23.17 -35.90
CA PHE A 579 -46.41 24.22 -34.99
C PHE A 579 -47.87 23.99 -34.66
N SER A 580 -48.25 24.14 -33.39
CA SER A 580 -49.64 24.31 -32.98
C SER A 580 -49.82 25.54 -32.11
N ASP A 581 -50.95 26.22 -32.24
CA ASP A 581 -51.33 27.38 -31.44
C ASP A 581 -52.78 27.24 -30.96
N VAL A 582 -53.09 27.78 -29.77
CA VAL A 582 -54.46 27.74 -29.23
C VAL A 582 -55.29 28.86 -29.85
N ARG A 583 -56.44 28.51 -30.40
CA ARG A 583 -57.36 29.47 -31.01
C ARG A 583 -58.01 30.32 -29.92
N GLY A 584 -57.88 31.64 -30.05
CA GLY A 584 -58.51 32.58 -29.13
C GLY A 584 -57.94 32.56 -27.72
N PHE A 585 -56.69 32.11 -27.53
CA PHE A 585 -56.06 32.00 -26.21
C PHE A 585 -56.13 33.28 -25.38
N THR A 586 -55.94 34.46 -26.01
CA THR A 586 -56.08 35.76 -25.32
C THR A 586 -57.45 35.89 -24.63
N THR A 587 -58.53 35.54 -25.34
CA THR A 587 -59.89 35.56 -24.78
C THR A 587 -60.06 34.55 -23.65
N ILE A 588 -59.45 33.36 -23.76
CA ILE A 588 -59.46 32.34 -22.70
C ILE A 588 -58.71 32.85 -21.46
N SER A 589 -57.56 33.49 -21.65
CA SER A 589 -56.71 34.01 -20.56
C SER A 589 -57.34 35.16 -19.80
N GLU A 590 -58.20 35.95 -20.45
CA GLU A 590 -58.97 37.03 -19.80
C GLU A 590 -60.15 36.50 -18.97
N GLN A 591 -60.62 35.28 -19.24
CA GLN A 591 -61.77 34.66 -18.55
C GLN A 591 -61.38 33.87 -17.29
N LEU A 592 -60.10 33.50 -17.15
CA LEU A 592 -59.61 32.64 -16.07
C LEU A 592 -58.65 33.37 -15.13
N GLY A 593 -58.66 32.97 -13.86
CA GLY A 593 -57.61 33.37 -12.91
C GLY A 593 -56.24 32.77 -13.29
N PRO A 594 -55.11 33.39 -12.92
CA PRO A 594 -53.77 32.93 -13.32
C PRO A 594 -53.47 31.47 -12.95
N GLU A 595 -53.91 31.01 -11.78
CA GLU A 595 -53.68 29.63 -11.35
C GLU A 595 -54.47 28.61 -12.17
N ASP A 596 -55.73 28.92 -12.50
CA ASP A 596 -56.60 28.04 -13.26
C ASP A 596 -56.24 28.03 -14.76
N LEU A 597 -55.77 29.17 -15.28
CA LEU A 597 -55.17 29.25 -16.61
C LEU A 597 -53.92 28.37 -16.72
N VAL A 598 -53.03 28.40 -15.72
CA VAL A 598 -51.83 27.55 -15.69
C VAL A 598 -52.20 26.07 -15.59
N LYS A 599 -53.21 25.70 -14.79
CA LYS A 599 -53.69 24.31 -14.71
C LYS A 599 -54.25 23.82 -16.04
N LEU A 600 -55.12 24.61 -16.68
CA LEU A 600 -55.72 24.28 -17.97
C LEU A 600 -54.65 24.16 -19.05
N LEU A 601 -53.71 25.11 -19.09
CA LEU A 601 -52.62 25.11 -20.06
C LEU A 601 -51.69 23.91 -19.84
N ASN A 602 -51.34 23.57 -18.60
CA ASN A 602 -50.53 22.40 -18.31
C ASN A 602 -51.25 21.08 -18.67
N GLU A 603 -52.56 20.96 -18.42
CA GLU A 603 -53.35 19.78 -18.83
C GLU A 603 -53.34 19.62 -20.37
N TYR A 604 -53.53 20.72 -21.11
CA TYR A 604 -53.45 20.75 -22.57
C TYR A 604 -52.04 20.41 -23.08
N LEU A 605 -51.02 21.16 -22.65
CA LEU A 605 -49.64 21.00 -23.13
C LEU A 605 -49.11 19.60 -22.82
N SER A 606 -49.45 19.03 -21.66
CA SER A 606 -49.04 17.66 -21.30
C SER A 606 -49.64 16.64 -22.25
N ALA A 607 -50.96 16.68 -22.48
CA ALA A 607 -51.62 15.72 -23.35
C ALA A 607 -51.14 15.81 -24.81
N MET A 608 -50.95 17.03 -25.33
CA MET A 608 -50.45 17.24 -26.68
C MET A 608 -48.99 16.78 -26.83
N THR A 609 -48.17 17.00 -25.81
CA THR A 609 -46.77 16.59 -25.77
C THR A 609 -46.60 15.08 -25.71
N ASP A 610 -47.42 14.40 -24.90
CA ASP A 610 -47.42 12.94 -24.81
C ASP A 610 -47.68 12.30 -26.17
N ILE A 611 -48.63 12.85 -26.94
CA ILE A 611 -48.94 12.38 -28.30
C ILE A 611 -47.76 12.62 -29.24
N ILE A 612 -47.13 13.80 -29.20
CA ILE A 612 -45.96 14.09 -30.04
C ILE A 612 -44.85 13.06 -29.75
N ILE A 613 -44.56 12.77 -28.48
CA ILE A 613 -43.53 11.81 -28.06
C ILE A 613 -43.91 10.37 -28.47
N GLU A 614 -45.18 9.97 -28.27
CA GLU A 614 -45.73 8.66 -28.66
C GLU A 614 -45.54 8.40 -30.16
N TYR A 615 -45.68 9.43 -30.99
CA TYR A 615 -45.45 9.37 -32.43
C TYR A 615 -44.04 9.79 -32.85
N LYS A 616 -43.04 9.66 -31.98
CA LYS A 616 -41.60 9.85 -32.27
C LYS A 616 -41.17 11.29 -32.59
N GLY A 617 -41.96 12.28 -32.23
CA GLY A 617 -41.61 13.69 -32.36
C GLY A 617 -40.65 14.14 -31.26
N THR A 618 -39.87 15.18 -31.57
CA THR A 618 -39.01 15.88 -30.61
C THR A 618 -39.60 17.26 -30.34
N ILE A 619 -39.88 17.56 -29.07
CA ILE A 619 -40.33 18.89 -28.65
C ILE A 619 -39.14 19.84 -28.71
N ASP A 620 -39.29 20.96 -29.42
CA ASP A 620 -38.29 22.03 -29.45
C ASP A 620 -38.50 22.98 -28.27
N LYS A 621 -39.68 23.61 -28.22
CA LYS A 621 -40.05 24.54 -27.14
C LYS A 621 -41.56 24.82 -27.09
N TYR A 622 -42.00 25.33 -25.95
CA TYR A 622 -43.29 26.02 -25.81
C TYR A 622 -43.11 27.52 -26.02
N MET A 623 -44.03 28.15 -26.73
CA MET A 623 -44.07 29.60 -26.97
C MET A 623 -45.40 30.15 -26.48
N GLY A 624 -45.54 30.31 -25.16
CA GLY A 624 -46.82 30.60 -24.54
C GLY A 624 -47.72 29.36 -24.60
N ASP A 625 -48.82 29.47 -25.33
CA ASP A 625 -49.79 28.42 -25.63
C ASP A 625 -49.45 27.58 -26.87
N ALA A 626 -48.44 28.00 -27.64
CA ALA A 626 -48.00 27.30 -28.84
C ALA A 626 -46.95 26.21 -28.57
N ILE A 627 -47.00 25.12 -29.33
CA ILE A 627 -46.02 24.03 -29.31
C ILE A 627 -45.24 24.02 -30.62
N MET A 628 -43.91 23.98 -30.52
CA MET A 628 -43.02 23.72 -31.65
C MET A 628 -42.36 22.35 -31.47
N ALA A 629 -42.48 21.50 -32.49
CA ALA A 629 -41.92 20.16 -32.49
C ALA A 629 -41.45 19.74 -33.90
N PHE A 630 -40.56 18.75 -33.99
CA PHE A 630 -40.09 18.25 -35.28
C PHE A 630 -39.82 16.75 -35.29
N TRP A 631 -39.82 16.15 -36.48
CA TRP A 631 -39.50 14.76 -36.76
C TRP A 631 -38.31 14.65 -37.72
N GLY A 632 -37.50 13.59 -37.57
CA GLY A 632 -36.31 13.34 -38.39
C GLY A 632 -34.97 13.69 -37.72
N ALA A 633 -35.01 14.24 -36.50
CA ALA A 633 -33.84 14.50 -35.66
C ALA A 633 -34.23 14.44 -34.17
N PRO A 634 -33.28 14.19 -33.24
CA PRO A 634 -31.85 13.87 -33.44
C PRO A 634 -31.62 12.45 -33.99
N VAL A 635 -32.62 11.58 -33.95
CA VAL A 635 -32.58 10.25 -34.58
C VAL A 635 -33.18 10.37 -35.98
N PRO A 636 -32.47 9.93 -37.05
CA PRO A 636 -33.05 9.89 -38.40
C PRO A 636 -34.34 9.09 -38.43
N LEU A 637 -35.36 9.62 -39.10
CA LEU A 637 -36.66 8.96 -39.28
C LEU A 637 -37.06 9.10 -40.75
N GLU A 638 -37.12 7.97 -41.47
CA GLU A 638 -37.42 7.95 -42.90
C GLU A 638 -38.82 8.51 -43.20
N ASP A 639 -39.83 8.00 -42.48
CA ASP A 639 -41.24 8.42 -42.60
C ASP A 639 -41.58 9.68 -41.76
N HIS A 640 -40.63 10.59 -41.53
CA HIS A 640 -40.80 11.73 -40.62
C HIS A 640 -42.03 12.61 -40.94
N ALA A 641 -42.38 12.79 -42.21
CA ALA A 641 -43.57 13.54 -42.62
C ALA A 641 -44.88 12.82 -42.27
N TYR A 642 -44.92 11.49 -42.43
CA TYR A 642 -46.12 10.72 -42.12
C TYR A 642 -46.36 10.65 -40.62
N TYR A 643 -45.32 10.41 -39.81
CA TYR A 643 -45.43 10.43 -38.35
C TYR A 643 -45.94 11.78 -37.82
N ALA A 644 -45.47 12.90 -38.38
CA ALA A 644 -45.94 14.23 -37.99
C ALA A 644 -47.44 14.44 -38.34
N CYS A 645 -47.88 14.00 -39.53
CA CYS A 645 -49.28 14.07 -39.93
C CYS A 645 -50.19 13.21 -39.03
N VAL A 646 -49.76 11.99 -38.71
CA VAL A 646 -50.48 11.09 -37.79
C VAL A 646 -50.57 11.72 -36.39
N ALA A 647 -49.47 12.28 -35.88
CA ALA A 647 -49.46 12.94 -34.58
C ALA A 647 -50.44 14.12 -34.52
N ALA A 648 -50.47 14.96 -35.56
CA ALA A 648 -51.39 16.09 -35.64
C ALA A 648 -52.86 15.65 -35.63
N LEU A 649 -53.20 14.58 -36.36
CA LEU A 649 -54.55 14.01 -36.36
C LEU A 649 -54.91 13.38 -35.00
N ALA A 650 -53.98 12.62 -34.41
CA ALA A 650 -54.17 12.03 -33.09
C ALA A 650 -54.36 13.09 -31.99
N GLN A 651 -53.67 14.24 -32.10
CA GLN A 651 -53.87 15.38 -31.22
C GLN A 651 -55.29 15.94 -31.34
N LEU A 652 -55.84 16.08 -32.55
CA LEU A 652 -57.22 16.53 -32.73
C LEU A 652 -58.23 15.54 -32.16
N ASP A 653 -58.01 14.24 -32.34
CA ASP A 653 -58.90 13.22 -31.80
C ASP A 653 -58.86 13.18 -30.27
N HIS A 654 -57.67 13.31 -29.68
CA HIS A 654 -57.53 13.41 -28.22
C HIS A 654 -58.09 14.73 -27.67
N LEU A 655 -57.93 15.82 -28.42
CA LEU A 655 -58.46 17.13 -28.04
C LEU A 655 -59.98 17.08 -27.90
N LYS A 656 -60.72 16.40 -28.79
CA LYS A 656 -62.18 16.21 -28.65
C LYS A 656 -62.56 15.60 -27.28
N ILE A 657 -61.76 14.65 -26.80
CA ILE A 657 -61.98 14.01 -25.48
C ILE A 657 -61.73 15.03 -24.35
N LEU A 658 -60.67 15.83 -24.46
CA LEU A 658 -60.38 16.90 -23.48
C LEU A 658 -61.45 17.98 -23.50
N GLN A 659 -61.90 18.41 -24.68
CA GLN A 659 -62.97 19.38 -24.85
C GLN A 659 -64.26 18.93 -24.15
N GLN A 660 -64.63 17.66 -24.26
CA GLN A 660 -65.76 17.09 -23.53
C GLN A 660 -65.56 17.17 -22.01
N LYS A 661 -64.38 16.76 -21.50
CA LYS A 661 -64.06 16.83 -20.07
C LYS A 661 -64.07 18.26 -19.54
N TRP A 662 -63.57 19.20 -20.32
CA TRP A 662 -63.55 20.62 -19.97
C TRP A 662 -64.95 21.22 -19.95
N ALA A 663 -65.80 20.87 -20.92
CA ALA A 663 -67.21 21.24 -20.93
C ALA A 663 -67.95 20.72 -19.69
N GLU A 664 -67.72 19.46 -19.30
CA GLU A 664 -68.31 18.86 -18.08
C GLU A 664 -67.86 19.57 -16.78
N ARG A 665 -66.66 20.16 -16.78
CA ARG A 665 -66.10 20.93 -15.66
C ARG A 665 -66.46 22.42 -15.70
N ASN A 666 -67.23 22.88 -16.68
CA ASN A 666 -67.51 24.29 -16.96
C ASN A 666 -66.23 25.16 -17.10
N VAL A 667 -65.15 24.61 -17.67
CA VAL A 667 -63.95 25.39 -18.00
C VAL A 667 -63.91 25.69 -19.51
N PRO A 668 -63.27 26.79 -19.95
CA PRO A 668 -63.16 27.14 -21.36
C PRO A 668 -62.58 26.00 -22.21
N VAL A 669 -63.21 25.76 -23.35
CA VAL A 669 -62.83 24.70 -24.28
C VAL A 669 -61.74 25.23 -25.22
N ILE A 670 -60.61 24.52 -25.31
CA ILE A 670 -59.49 24.86 -26.20
C ILE A 670 -59.68 24.19 -27.56
N ASP A 671 -59.49 24.96 -28.65
CA ASP A 671 -59.33 24.47 -30.01
C ASP A 671 -57.96 24.88 -30.56
N ILE A 672 -57.43 24.15 -31.54
CA ILE A 672 -56.04 24.35 -32.02
C ILE A 672 -55.97 24.47 -33.54
N GLY A 673 -55.01 25.28 -34.00
CA GLY A 673 -54.53 25.27 -35.38
C GLY A 673 -53.14 24.64 -35.44
N CYS A 674 -52.89 23.80 -36.43
CA CYS A 674 -51.62 23.12 -36.65
C CYS A 674 -51.07 23.40 -38.06
N GLY A 675 -49.77 23.65 -38.16
CA GLY A 675 -49.06 23.87 -39.42
C GLY A 675 -47.86 22.95 -39.56
N LEU A 676 -47.80 22.19 -40.65
CA LEU A 676 -46.69 21.27 -40.93
C LEU A 676 -46.00 21.61 -42.25
N ASN A 677 -44.66 21.53 -42.22
CA ASN A 677 -43.84 21.69 -43.41
C ASN A 677 -42.65 20.73 -43.39
N SER A 678 -42.27 20.20 -44.55
CA SER A 678 -41.15 19.27 -44.70
C SER A 678 -40.06 19.89 -45.57
N GLY A 679 -38.81 19.71 -45.19
CA GLY A 679 -37.68 20.23 -45.95
C GLY A 679 -36.36 20.20 -45.19
N PRO A 680 -35.27 20.69 -45.81
CA PRO A 680 -33.98 20.75 -45.18
C PRO A 680 -33.93 21.84 -44.11
N ALA A 681 -33.35 21.52 -42.96
CA ALA A 681 -33.08 22.45 -41.86
C ALA A 681 -31.72 22.14 -41.24
N VAL A 682 -31.11 23.12 -40.57
CA VAL A 682 -29.97 22.87 -39.70
C VAL A 682 -30.50 22.53 -38.32
N VAL A 683 -30.17 21.34 -37.79
CA VAL A 683 -30.58 20.88 -36.46
C VAL A 683 -29.35 20.67 -35.59
N GLY A 684 -29.37 21.23 -34.37
CA GLY A 684 -28.28 21.10 -33.41
C GLY A 684 -28.38 22.09 -32.25
N ASN A 685 -27.31 22.19 -31.46
CA ASN A 685 -27.22 23.11 -30.34
C ASN A 685 -26.93 24.53 -30.83
N MET A 686 -27.92 25.41 -30.71
CA MET A 686 -27.84 26.82 -31.08
C MET A 686 -27.88 27.72 -29.85
N GLY A 687 -27.31 28.91 -29.95
CA GLY A 687 -27.33 29.91 -28.87
C GLY A 687 -25.93 30.40 -28.51
N SER A 688 -25.76 30.86 -27.28
CA SER A 688 -24.46 31.28 -26.75
C SER A 688 -23.81 30.15 -25.98
N SER A 689 -22.50 30.25 -25.71
CA SER A 689 -21.81 29.29 -24.84
C SER A 689 -22.39 29.18 -23.42
N HIS A 690 -23.21 30.15 -23.00
CA HIS A 690 -23.84 30.21 -21.67
C HIS A 690 -25.30 29.72 -21.66
N ARG A 691 -25.95 29.64 -22.83
CA ARG A 691 -27.32 29.15 -22.98
C ARG A 691 -27.47 28.56 -24.38
N MET A 692 -27.51 27.24 -24.43
CA MET A 692 -27.67 26.44 -25.63
C MET A 692 -29.04 25.78 -25.62
N GLU A 693 -29.72 25.79 -26.76
CA GLU A 693 -30.99 25.09 -26.99
C GLU A 693 -30.80 24.16 -28.20
N TYR A 694 -31.14 22.88 -28.05
CA TYR A 694 -31.16 21.95 -29.17
C TYR A 694 -32.40 22.25 -30.02
N THR A 695 -32.20 22.85 -31.19
CA THR A 695 -33.29 23.41 -32.00
C THR A 695 -33.00 23.27 -33.49
N CYS A 696 -33.95 23.65 -34.33
CA CYS A 696 -33.82 23.67 -35.77
C CYS A 696 -33.95 25.09 -36.34
N MET A 697 -33.16 25.38 -37.38
CA MET A 697 -33.17 26.67 -38.07
C MET A 697 -33.16 26.50 -39.59
N GLY A 698 -33.85 27.40 -40.28
CA GLY A 698 -33.93 27.41 -41.73
C GLY A 698 -35.28 27.91 -42.24
N ASP A 699 -35.35 28.11 -43.55
CA ASP A 699 -36.55 28.57 -44.24
C ASP A 699 -37.73 27.59 -44.08
N THR A 700 -37.44 26.29 -43.97
CA THR A 700 -38.41 25.21 -43.67
C THR A 700 -39.22 25.48 -42.40
N ILE A 701 -38.58 26.02 -41.36
CA ILE A 701 -39.21 26.28 -40.05
C ILE A 701 -40.22 27.43 -40.18
N ASN A 702 -39.82 28.50 -40.86
CA ASN A 702 -40.64 29.70 -41.03
C ASN A 702 -41.92 29.41 -41.81
N LEU A 703 -41.88 28.52 -42.80
CA LEU A 703 -43.08 28.13 -43.55
C LEU A 703 -44.08 27.40 -42.64
N GLY A 704 -43.63 26.44 -41.82
CA GLY A 704 -44.50 25.71 -40.89
C GLY A 704 -45.30 26.63 -39.94
N SER A 705 -44.62 27.58 -39.29
CA SER A 705 -45.27 28.55 -38.39
C SER A 705 -46.30 29.43 -39.12
N ARG A 706 -46.09 29.75 -40.38
CA ARG A 706 -47.03 30.57 -41.16
C ARG A 706 -48.23 29.77 -41.66
N LEU A 707 -48.06 28.47 -41.91
CA LEU A 707 -49.16 27.58 -42.23
C LEU A 707 -50.09 27.40 -41.02
N GLU A 708 -49.51 27.28 -39.82
CA GLU A 708 -50.28 27.28 -38.57
C GLU A 708 -51.18 28.52 -38.52
N GLY A 709 -50.61 29.73 -38.62
CA GLY A 709 -51.39 30.96 -38.53
C GLY A 709 -52.44 31.15 -39.65
N SER A 710 -52.29 30.44 -40.78
CA SER A 710 -53.24 30.49 -41.90
C SER A 710 -54.53 29.71 -41.62
N ASN A 711 -54.53 28.77 -40.65
CA ASN A 711 -55.70 28.00 -40.25
C ASN A 711 -56.89 28.90 -39.87
N LYS A 712 -56.63 30.08 -39.29
CA LYS A 712 -57.65 31.05 -38.88
C LYS A 712 -58.43 31.60 -40.09
N MET A 713 -57.78 31.80 -41.23
CA MET A 713 -58.41 32.33 -42.45
C MET A 713 -59.21 31.26 -43.19
N TYR A 714 -58.68 30.03 -43.27
CA TYR A 714 -59.34 28.93 -43.97
C TYR A 714 -60.34 28.15 -43.10
N THR A 715 -60.42 28.44 -41.79
CA THR A 715 -61.27 27.73 -40.83
C THR A 715 -60.96 26.23 -40.77
N THR A 716 -59.68 25.87 -40.81
CA THR A 716 -59.17 24.48 -40.82
C THR A 716 -58.36 24.18 -39.57
N ASN A 717 -58.23 22.92 -39.14
CA ASN A 717 -57.40 22.60 -37.97
C ASN A 717 -55.96 22.22 -38.32
N VAL A 718 -55.70 21.58 -39.46
CA VAL A 718 -54.34 21.17 -39.85
C VAL A 718 -54.08 21.54 -41.31
N ILE A 719 -53.08 22.40 -41.53
CA ILE A 719 -52.58 22.73 -42.86
C ILE A 719 -51.19 22.13 -43.05
N ILE A 720 -51.00 21.47 -44.19
CA ILE A 720 -49.71 20.94 -44.64
C ILE A 720 -49.27 21.62 -45.94
N SER A 721 -47.96 21.83 -46.08
CA SER A 721 -47.36 22.32 -47.33
C SER A 721 -47.43 21.28 -48.46
N GLU A 722 -47.26 21.71 -49.71
CA GLU A 722 -47.02 20.81 -50.85
C GLU A 722 -45.83 19.87 -50.61
N TYR A 723 -44.77 20.33 -49.95
CA TYR A 723 -43.58 19.53 -49.68
C TYR A 723 -43.85 18.39 -48.71
N THR A 724 -44.72 18.63 -47.71
CA THR A 724 -45.20 17.58 -46.82
C THR A 724 -46.16 16.66 -47.55
N TYR A 725 -47.14 17.22 -48.28
CA TYR A 725 -48.13 16.45 -49.04
C TYR A 725 -47.49 15.48 -50.03
N GLU A 726 -46.50 15.91 -50.82
CA GLU A 726 -45.79 15.05 -51.77
C GLU A 726 -45.15 13.82 -51.12
N LYS A 727 -44.71 13.93 -49.85
CA LYS A 727 -44.14 12.80 -49.09
C LYS A 727 -45.19 11.83 -48.55
N VAL A 728 -46.45 12.24 -48.45
CA VAL A 728 -47.49 11.47 -47.75
C VAL A 728 -48.76 11.22 -48.57
N LYS A 729 -48.85 11.74 -49.80
CA LYS A 729 -50.07 11.76 -50.63
C LYS A 729 -50.75 10.39 -50.84
N ASP A 730 -49.97 9.31 -50.85
CA ASP A 730 -50.50 7.94 -51.01
C ASP A 730 -51.06 7.34 -49.71
N ARG A 731 -50.84 8.01 -48.57
CA ARG A 731 -51.13 7.52 -47.21
C ARG A 731 -52.07 8.43 -46.42
N VAL A 732 -52.36 9.63 -46.93
CA VAL A 732 -53.25 10.60 -46.27
C VAL A 732 -54.40 11.03 -47.16
N VAL A 733 -55.51 11.40 -46.53
CA VAL A 733 -56.62 12.09 -47.18
C VAL A 733 -56.43 13.58 -46.93
N ALA A 734 -56.22 14.35 -48.00
CA ALA A 734 -56.05 15.79 -47.92
C ALA A 734 -56.81 16.50 -49.04
N ARG A 735 -57.21 17.74 -48.79
CA ARG A 735 -57.89 18.60 -49.76
C ARG A 735 -57.02 19.82 -50.06
N GLU A 736 -56.79 20.13 -51.34
CA GLU A 736 -56.12 21.38 -51.73
C GLU A 736 -56.98 22.57 -51.30
N LEU A 737 -56.38 23.52 -50.58
CA LEU A 737 -57.05 24.72 -50.11
C LEU A 737 -56.83 25.89 -51.06
N ASP A 738 -55.56 26.19 -51.36
CA ASP A 738 -55.18 27.37 -52.13
C ASP A 738 -53.69 27.32 -52.55
N LEU A 739 -53.32 28.22 -53.46
CA LEU A 739 -51.94 28.51 -53.85
C LEU A 739 -51.52 29.85 -53.21
N VAL A 740 -50.90 29.79 -52.04
CA VAL A 740 -50.63 30.98 -51.23
C VAL A 740 -49.22 31.53 -51.41
N ARG A 741 -49.11 32.85 -51.53
CA ARG A 741 -47.82 33.54 -51.42
C ARG A 741 -47.56 33.94 -49.98
N VAL A 742 -46.79 33.12 -49.29
CA VAL A 742 -46.42 33.36 -47.90
C VAL A 742 -45.43 34.53 -47.80
N LYS A 743 -45.66 35.49 -46.89
CA LYS A 743 -44.85 36.72 -46.73
C LYS A 743 -43.36 36.40 -46.55
N GLY A 744 -42.52 36.68 -47.55
CA GLY A 744 -41.08 36.39 -47.53
C GLY A 744 -40.65 35.24 -48.46
N LYS A 745 -41.59 34.58 -49.14
CA LYS A 745 -41.33 33.67 -50.27
C LYS A 745 -41.63 34.37 -51.60
N THR A 746 -40.79 34.13 -52.61
CA THR A 746 -40.98 34.63 -53.98
C THR A 746 -41.86 33.69 -54.81
N GLN A 747 -41.76 32.38 -54.60
CA GLN A 747 -42.65 31.39 -55.22
C GLN A 747 -43.85 31.09 -54.31
N PRO A 748 -45.07 31.02 -54.88
CA PRO A 748 -46.24 30.60 -54.13
C PRO A 748 -46.15 29.09 -53.83
N VAL A 749 -46.72 28.67 -52.71
CA VAL A 749 -46.71 27.29 -52.22
C VAL A 749 -48.15 26.79 -52.16
N ARG A 750 -48.42 25.60 -52.71
CA ARG A 750 -49.74 24.96 -52.54
C ARG A 750 -49.89 24.46 -51.11
N ILE A 751 -51.06 24.66 -50.54
CA ILE A 751 -51.38 24.22 -49.19
C ILE A 751 -52.60 23.30 -49.21
N TYR A 752 -52.56 22.31 -48.33
CA TYR A 752 -53.58 21.28 -48.22
C TYR A 752 -54.09 21.20 -46.79
N GLU A 753 -55.39 21.01 -46.64
CA GLU A 753 -55.98 20.61 -45.36
C GLU A 753 -55.81 19.10 -45.20
N LEU A 754 -55.22 18.68 -44.08
CA LEU A 754 -55.10 17.26 -43.73
C LEU A 754 -56.39 16.81 -43.04
N LEU A 755 -57.10 15.85 -43.65
CA LEU A 755 -58.41 15.38 -43.20
C LEU A 755 -58.34 14.03 -42.47
N GLY A 756 -57.38 13.19 -42.81
CA GLY A 756 -57.24 11.85 -42.22
C GLY A 756 -56.13 11.04 -42.85
N ILE A 757 -56.03 9.78 -42.45
CA ILE A 757 -55.12 8.79 -43.04
C ILE A 757 -55.91 7.73 -43.83
N THR A 758 -55.29 7.16 -44.86
CA THR A 758 -55.96 6.16 -45.73
C THR A 758 -56.14 4.81 -45.04
N ASN A 759 -55.24 4.46 -44.12
CA ASN A 759 -55.32 3.24 -43.31
C ASN A 759 -55.42 3.57 -41.81
N PRO A 760 -56.62 3.56 -41.20
CA PRO A 760 -56.79 3.86 -39.78
C PRO A 760 -55.97 2.97 -38.82
N GLU A 761 -55.65 1.73 -39.22
CA GLU A 761 -54.83 0.82 -38.40
C GLU A 761 -53.40 1.32 -38.19
N ASP A 762 -52.89 2.20 -39.07
CA ASP A 762 -51.56 2.77 -38.94
C ASP A 762 -51.46 3.63 -37.66
N MET A 763 -52.53 4.28 -37.22
CA MET A 763 -52.51 5.07 -35.98
C MET A 763 -52.18 4.22 -34.76
N GLU A 764 -52.68 2.99 -34.67
CA GLU A 764 -52.37 2.08 -33.56
C GLU A 764 -51.01 1.40 -33.72
N LYS A 765 -50.63 1.02 -34.95
CA LYS A 765 -49.32 0.38 -35.21
C LYS A 765 -48.13 1.32 -35.03
N MET A 766 -48.34 2.62 -35.24
CA MET A 766 -47.29 3.64 -35.14
C MET A 766 -47.09 4.22 -33.74
N LYS A 767 -48.06 4.03 -32.84
CA LYS A 767 -47.93 4.42 -31.43
C LYS A 767 -46.76 3.69 -30.81
N ARG A 768 -45.95 4.44 -30.06
CA ARG A 768 -45.03 3.84 -29.09
C ARG A 768 -45.73 3.74 -27.75
N PRO A 769 -45.65 2.61 -27.04
CA PRO A 769 -46.09 2.58 -25.66
C PRO A 769 -45.30 3.62 -24.86
N LEU A 770 -46.00 4.60 -24.28
CA LEU A 770 -45.41 5.49 -23.29
C LEU A 770 -44.86 4.61 -22.17
N GLN A 771 -43.54 4.58 -22.02
CA GLN A 771 -42.95 3.97 -20.83
C GLN A 771 -43.38 4.86 -19.67
N LYS A 772 -44.31 4.37 -18.84
CA LYS A 772 -44.65 5.03 -17.57
C LYS A 772 -43.34 5.39 -16.91
N ALA A 773 -43.09 6.69 -16.75
CA ALA A 773 -42.00 7.16 -15.93
C ALA A 773 -42.11 6.39 -14.60
N ALA A 774 -41.05 5.69 -14.21
CA ALA A 774 -40.99 5.08 -12.90
C ALA A 774 -41.30 6.20 -11.89
N THR A 775 -42.46 6.12 -11.25
CA THR A 775 -42.76 6.87 -10.03
C THR A 775 -41.68 6.63 -8.99
#